data_AF-A0A7J4EQJ4-F1
#
_entry.id   AF-A0A7J4EQJ4-F1
#
_cell.length_a   1.000
_cell.length_b   1.000
_cell.length_c   1.000
_cell.angle_alpha   90.00
_cell.angle_beta   90.00
_cell.angle_gamma   90.00
#
_symmetry.space_group_name_H-M   'P 1'
#
loop_
_entity.id
_entity.type
_entity.pdbx_description
1 polymer ?
#
loop_
_entity_poly.entity_id
_entity_poly.type
_entity_poly.pdbx_seq_one_letter_code
_entity_poly.pdbx_strand_id
1 'polypeptide(L)'
;MRAWLVDADYVTEDGNAVVRLWCKDEKGVFIAYDRKFKPYFYALKEEGVTAEDLLKIRCCTKNDVISPERIEELTLRHLGRGVEVFKIFVKHPQHVPKLREEVSSLCEIREADIPFVYRYLIDRNLACMDGIVFEGHEVDGRLRSYEIEEIEREERRDYPDLKVMAFDCEMLTDLGMPDPEKNPIIVIAVKTDDYIEIINGDNEREIIERFVDLIKEYNPGIIVGYNQDKFDWPYIKKRAEKLKIKLNIGRDGSDLTIKGGRPKIAGRLDIDLYDIAMRTIDVKIKKLENIAEFLGKKIDIAEIEAKDIYKHWKKGDREKVLSYAEQDVLHTYYIAEELLPMHYELSRMIRIPLDDVTRSGRGKQVDLFLLSEAYRIGEIAPNPAEYAQKYEGAFVLEPARGLHENVICLDFACHPEDTPVAVKGKGRVRISEVKEGDYILGNNGWHRVKKVWVYDYNGILIDVNGLKCTPNHKIPIFKKNCNQNFVKDKVAIAIAQEKLNGKVIRCKIFDEVSEIENNTNGEEVLKGELAGILLAEGCLLKRDAKYFDKSRGKGRNSHQHRVEICINSNEKEFKDRIKYIFKKLWNVELYEIKHGNKSGITLATAKKEIYHHVAKLLDEIEKLDARSALRGFFEGDGSVNFVRRTIVFNHSAKNKDKLKIVAELLDKLGIGYSWHEFKGNKPMRIIEIAKRDDIVKFATLVGAISNDKSEKIKRILEEKTFEISGGFYDIEDIKVSTSHYRGKVYDLTLEGEPYYFANGIQTHNSMYPSIMISYNISPDTLNSSDDCHIAPEVGHRFRKHPDGFFKRILQMLIQRRRELKKAMKELEYNSAEYRLLNIKQATLKVLTNSFYGYTGWNMARWYCRECAEATTAWGRHFIKTSARIAEEMGFKVLYGDTDSIFVKKDNLGFKELESEVKKLIKRLSTELPVQIEIEDFYKTTFFVEKKRYAGLTTDGRIVVKGLEVRRGDWCELAKKVQREVIETILKEKNTEKAAEYIRDVISKIKNGKIPIRDYIIYKGLTRRPERYESVQAHVKAAKKAAKKGIVYPVGSKIGFVVLKGSGNIGDRAFPSDLIDDFDGESITDMEGSKYRIDKDYYIENQVLPSVMRILERFEYNESQLKGVEQKTLDSFW
;
A
#
# COMPACT_ATOMS: atom_id res chain seq x y z
N MET A 1 7.61 31.93 -12.47
CA MET A 1 7.92 31.67 -11.04
C MET A 1 7.55 30.23 -10.68
N ARG A 2 8.17 29.63 -9.65
CA ARG A 2 7.80 28.29 -9.12
C ARG A 2 7.39 28.40 -7.66
N ALA A 3 6.40 27.61 -7.25
CA ALA A 3 5.83 27.63 -5.91
C ALA A 3 5.13 26.31 -5.58
N TRP A 4 4.63 26.17 -4.36
CA TRP A 4 3.60 25.19 -4.00
C TRP A 4 2.23 25.87 -3.91
N LEU A 5 1.17 25.16 -4.33
CA LEU A 5 -0.22 25.57 -4.09
C LEU A 5 -0.71 24.99 -2.75
N VAL A 6 -1.16 25.84 -1.84
CA VAL A 6 -1.51 25.47 -0.46
C VAL A 6 -3.02 25.40 -0.25
N ASP A 7 -3.72 26.48 -0.62
CA ASP A 7 -5.18 26.63 -0.52
C ASP A 7 -5.66 27.45 -1.73
N ALA A 8 -6.97 27.47 -1.98
CA ALA A 8 -7.57 28.30 -3.00
C ALA A 8 -8.96 28.80 -2.55
N ASP A 9 -9.27 30.06 -2.85
CA ASP A 9 -10.59 30.64 -2.63
C ASP A 9 -11.02 31.52 -3.81
N TYR A 10 -12.10 32.29 -3.66
CA TYR A 10 -12.44 33.37 -4.58
C TYR A 10 -12.99 34.59 -3.83
N VAL A 11 -12.75 35.77 -4.39
CA VAL A 11 -13.35 37.04 -3.98
C VAL A 11 -14.28 37.58 -5.08
N THR A 12 -15.02 38.65 -4.78
CA THR A 12 -15.87 39.35 -5.75
C THR A 12 -15.33 40.76 -5.95
N GLU A 13 -14.97 41.09 -7.19
CA GLU A 13 -14.46 42.40 -7.60
C GLU A 13 -15.33 42.92 -8.77
N ASP A 14 -15.89 44.12 -8.66
CA ASP A 14 -16.81 44.74 -9.64
C ASP A 14 -17.99 43.83 -10.09
N GLY A 15 -18.44 42.97 -9.18
CA GLY A 15 -19.50 41.99 -9.41
C GLY A 15 -19.09 40.76 -10.24
N ASN A 16 -17.81 40.59 -10.54
CA ASN A 16 -17.21 39.40 -11.12
C ASN A 16 -16.53 38.56 -10.02
N ALA A 17 -16.37 37.25 -10.24
CA ALA A 17 -15.62 36.41 -9.31
C ALA A 17 -14.16 36.32 -9.76
N VAL A 18 -13.24 36.46 -8.80
CA VAL A 18 -11.79 36.38 -9.03
C VAL A 18 -11.24 35.25 -8.18
N VAL A 19 -10.58 34.28 -8.81
CA VAL A 19 -9.96 33.15 -8.11
C VAL A 19 -8.69 33.65 -7.42
N ARG A 20 -8.49 33.28 -6.15
CA ARG A 20 -7.26 33.51 -5.41
C ARG A 20 -6.61 32.17 -5.07
N LEU A 21 -5.36 32.01 -5.48
CA LEU A 21 -4.50 30.89 -5.12
C LEU A 21 -3.57 31.32 -4.00
N TRP A 22 -3.57 30.58 -2.90
CA TRP A 22 -2.66 30.79 -1.77
C TRP A 22 -1.43 29.92 -1.98
N CYS A 23 -0.30 30.57 -2.25
CA CYS A 23 0.91 29.90 -2.71
C CYS A 23 2.07 30.14 -1.74
N LYS A 24 3.02 29.19 -1.65
CA LYS A 24 4.28 29.35 -0.91
C LYS A 24 5.46 29.24 -1.87
N ASP A 25 6.44 30.14 -1.74
CA ASP A 25 7.79 29.97 -2.29
C ASP A 25 8.84 30.14 -1.18
N GLU A 26 10.12 30.18 -1.54
CA GLU A 26 11.25 30.37 -0.61
C GLU A 26 11.20 31.73 0.11
N LYS A 27 10.47 32.71 -0.42
CA LYS A 27 10.26 34.03 0.19
C LYS A 27 9.01 34.08 1.11
N GLY A 28 8.31 32.95 1.27
CA GLY A 28 7.12 32.83 2.12
C GLY A 28 5.82 32.68 1.34
N VAL A 29 4.71 33.12 1.93
CA VAL A 29 3.36 33.00 1.32
C VAL A 29 3.01 34.25 0.52
N PHE A 30 2.43 34.03 -0.66
CA PHE A 30 1.95 35.05 -1.59
C PHE A 30 0.59 34.65 -2.18
N ILE A 31 -0.09 35.58 -2.86
CA ILE A 31 -1.36 35.32 -3.55
C ILE A 31 -1.14 35.38 -5.07
N ALA A 32 -1.74 34.47 -5.82
CA ALA A 32 -1.85 34.57 -7.28
C ALA A 32 -3.33 34.65 -7.69
N TYR A 33 -3.68 35.61 -8.53
CA TYR A 33 -5.05 35.96 -8.92
C TYR A 33 -5.33 35.52 -10.36
N ASP A 34 -6.49 34.91 -10.63
CA ASP A 34 -7.00 34.69 -12.00
C ASP A 34 -8.36 35.38 -12.14
N ARG A 35 -8.35 36.52 -12.85
CA ARG A 35 -9.55 37.33 -13.19
C ARG A 35 -10.23 36.89 -14.49
N LYS A 36 -9.65 35.91 -15.21
CA LYS A 36 -10.07 35.47 -16.55
C LYS A 36 -11.01 34.27 -16.49
N PHE A 37 -10.93 33.44 -15.44
CA PHE A 37 -11.74 32.23 -15.32
C PHE A 37 -13.21 32.53 -15.02
N LYS A 38 -14.11 32.03 -15.89
CA LYS A 38 -15.55 32.25 -15.80
C LYS A 38 -16.29 31.03 -15.24
N PRO A 39 -17.19 31.19 -14.26
CA PRO A 39 -18.09 30.12 -13.83
C PRO A 39 -18.95 29.62 -14.99
N TYR A 40 -19.19 28.31 -15.04
CA TYR A 40 -20.07 27.70 -16.03
C TYR A 40 -20.75 26.45 -15.47
N PHE A 41 -21.78 25.99 -16.17
CA PHE A 41 -22.34 24.64 -16.05
C PHE A 41 -22.64 24.07 -17.44
N TYR A 42 -23.08 22.82 -17.51
CA TYR A 42 -23.48 22.19 -18.76
C TYR A 42 -25.00 21.92 -18.77
N ALA A 43 -25.60 21.90 -19.95
CA ALA A 43 -26.91 21.34 -20.20
C ALA A 43 -26.82 20.39 -21.40
N LEU A 44 -27.48 19.23 -21.34
CA LEU A 44 -27.61 18.33 -22.48
C LEU A 44 -28.47 18.99 -23.56
N LYS A 45 -28.13 18.82 -24.83
CA LYS A 45 -28.86 19.45 -25.94
C LYS A 45 -30.10 18.64 -26.31
N GLU A 46 -31.27 19.16 -25.97
CA GLU A 46 -32.57 18.59 -26.32
C GLU A 46 -33.02 18.99 -27.74
N GLU A 47 -33.89 18.18 -28.34
CA GLU A 47 -34.40 18.44 -29.69
C GLU A 47 -35.24 19.73 -29.75
N GLY A 48 -34.88 20.64 -30.65
CA GLY A 48 -35.55 21.93 -30.86
C GLY A 48 -35.08 23.08 -29.96
N VAL A 49 -34.21 22.85 -28.98
CA VAL A 49 -33.63 23.94 -28.15
C VAL A 49 -32.35 24.48 -28.81
N THR A 50 -32.25 25.80 -28.99
CA THR A 50 -31.04 26.44 -29.53
C THR A 50 -30.24 27.20 -28.46
N ALA A 51 -28.96 27.47 -28.74
CA ALA A 51 -28.15 28.36 -27.90
C ALA A 51 -28.75 29.77 -27.79
N GLU A 52 -29.49 30.26 -28.81
CA GLU A 52 -30.17 31.56 -28.72
C GLU A 52 -31.29 31.55 -27.69
N ASP A 53 -32.05 30.47 -27.57
CA ASP A 53 -33.19 30.39 -26.66
C ASP A 53 -32.72 30.38 -25.21
N LEU A 54 -31.63 29.66 -24.94
CA LEU A 54 -30.93 29.70 -23.67
C LEU A 54 -30.34 31.10 -23.38
N LEU A 55 -29.77 31.78 -24.39
CA LEU A 55 -29.29 33.17 -24.26
C LEU A 55 -30.42 34.20 -24.01
N LYS A 56 -31.69 33.88 -24.28
CA LYS A 56 -32.86 34.73 -23.98
C LYS A 56 -33.32 34.66 -22.51
N ILE A 57 -32.90 33.65 -21.74
CA ILE A 57 -33.33 33.44 -20.33
C ILE A 57 -32.90 34.61 -19.42
N ARG A 58 -33.83 35.11 -18.59
CA ARG A 58 -33.62 36.19 -17.61
C ARG A 58 -34.21 35.82 -16.26
N CYS A 59 -33.37 35.62 -15.25
CA CYS A 59 -33.78 35.41 -13.87
C CYS A 59 -33.71 36.75 -13.11
N CYS A 60 -34.86 37.34 -12.79
CA CYS A 60 -34.93 38.61 -12.08
C CYS A 60 -34.77 38.41 -10.56
N THR A 61 -33.87 39.17 -9.95
CA THR A 61 -33.68 39.18 -8.49
C THR A 61 -33.90 40.59 -7.93
N LYS A 62 -33.99 40.74 -6.60
CA LYS A 62 -34.24 42.05 -5.97
C LYS A 62 -33.25 43.16 -6.34
N ASN A 63 -32.03 42.79 -6.75
CA ASN A 63 -30.92 43.73 -6.95
C ASN A 63 -30.25 43.62 -8.33
N ASP A 64 -30.55 42.59 -9.13
CA ASP A 64 -29.84 42.29 -10.38
C ASP A 64 -30.70 41.41 -11.33
N VAL A 65 -30.48 41.54 -12.64
CA VAL A 65 -31.13 40.74 -13.69
C VAL A 65 -30.09 39.78 -14.27
N ILE A 66 -30.28 38.49 -13.98
CA ILE A 66 -29.27 37.47 -14.23
C ILE A 66 -29.55 36.77 -15.56
N SER A 67 -28.53 36.68 -16.42
CA SER A 67 -28.56 35.96 -17.70
C SER A 67 -27.29 35.13 -17.89
N PRO A 68 -27.29 34.15 -18.82
CA PRO A 68 -26.06 33.61 -19.37
C PRO A 68 -25.20 34.71 -20.01
N GLU A 69 -23.87 34.56 -19.93
CA GLU A 69 -22.89 35.50 -20.49
C GLU A 69 -22.40 35.04 -21.87
N ARG A 70 -22.18 33.73 -22.04
CA ARG A 70 -21.88 33.06 -23.32
C ARG A 70 -22.37 31.62 -23.27
N ILE A 71 -22.68 31.05 -24.42
CA ILE A 71 -22.93 29.62 -24.59
C ILE A 71 -22.00 29.08 -25.67
N GLU A 72 -21.40 27.91 -25.44
CA GLU A 72 -20.60 27.15 -26.41
C GLU A 72 -21.24 25.78 -26.63
N GLU A 73 -21.43 25.37 -27.89
CA GLU A 73 -21.86 24.00 -28.23
C GLU A 73 -20.65 23.09 -28.34
N LEU A 74 -20.69 21.95 -27.65
CA LEU A 74 -19.59 20.99 -27.54
C LEU A 74 -20.10 19.56 -27.66
N THR A 75 -19.28 18.65 -28.19
CA THR A 75 -19.52 17.20 -28.08
C THR A 75 -18.63 16.64 -26.95
N LEU A 76 -19.26 16.16 -25.88
CA LEU A 76 -18.59 15.49 -24.76
C LEU A 76 -18.94 13.99 -24.73
N ARG A 77 -18.30 13.24 -23.84
CA ARG A 77 -18.70 11.86 -23.54
C ARG A 77 -19.64 11.83 -22.34
N HIS A 78 -20.73 11.08 -22.39
CA HIS A 78 -21.51 10.69 -21.22
C HIS A 78 -21.65 9.17 -21.21
N LEU A 79 -21.16 8.53 -20.13
CA LEU A 79 -21.13 7.08 -19.97
C LEU A 79 -20.55 6.36 -21.21
N GLY A 80 -19.39 6.84 -21.66
CA GLY A 80 -18.68 6.33 -22.85
C GLY A 80 -19.34 6.60 -24.21
N ARG A 81 -20.49 7.30 -24.29
CA ARG A 81 -21.18 7.67 -25.54
C ARG A 81 -20.96 9.15 -25.86
N GLY A 82 -20.91 9.54 -27.14
CA GLY A 82 -20.90 10.95 -27.51
C GLY A 82 -22.26 11.61 -27.26
N VAL A 83 -22.28 12.82 -26.70
CA VAL A 83 -23.47 13.65 -26.50
C VAL A 83 -23.15 15.11 -26.85
N GLU A 84 -24.11 15.82 -27.45
CA GLU A 84 -24.02 17.27 -27.63
C GLU A 84 -24.49 17.99 -26.37
N VAL A 85 -23.76 19.04 -25.98
CA VAL A 85 -24.04 19.83 -24.77
C VAL A 85 -23.84 21.31 -25.02
N PHE A 86 -24.64 22.12 -24.33
CA PHE A 86 -24.40 23.55 -24.15
C PHE A 86 -23.52 23.77 -22.92
N LYS A 87 -22.36 24.41 -23.07
CA LYS A 87 -21.55 24.95 -21.97
C LYS A 87 -21.98 26.39 -21.71
N ILE A 88 -22.65 26.62 -20.59
CA ILE A 88 -23.33 27.88 -20.26
C ILE A 88 -22.50 28.65 -19.24
N PHE A 89 -21.87 29.74 -19.67
CA PHE A 89 -21.05 30.62 -18.83
C PHE A 89 -21.91 31.68 -18.14
N VAL A 90 -21.55 32.06 -16.92
CA VAL A 90 -22.27 33.05 -16.12
C VAL A 90 -21.31 34.00 -15.40
N LYS A 91 -21.71 35.26 -15.22
CA LYS A 91 -20.84 36.32 -14.65
C LYS A 91 -20.26 36.00 -13.27
N HIS A 92 -21.03 35.32 -12.41
CA HIS A 92 -20.68 35.09 -11.01
C HIS A 92 -21.18 33.72 -10.53
N PRO A 93 -20.45 32.96 -9.69
CA PRO A 93 -20.83 31.60 -9.33
C PRO A 93 -22.11 31.52 -8.50
N GLN A 94 -22.50 32.61 -7.81
CA GLN A 94 -23.80 32.71 -7.13
C GLN A 94 -24.99 32.84 -8.10
N HIS A 95 -24.74 32.94 -9.41
CA HIS A 95 -25.77 32.99 -10.46
C HIS A 95 -26.08 31.58 -11.02
N VAL A 96 -25.14 30.63 -10.91
CA VAL A 96 -25.35 29.23 -11.33
C VAL A 96 -26.57 28.59 -10.66
N PRO A 97 -26.80 28.72 -9.33
CA PRO A 97 -27.94 28.06 -8.68
C PRO A 97 -29.31 28.57 -9.15
N LYS A 98 -29.37 29.80 -9.68
CA LYS A 98 -30.59 30.46 -10.16
C LYS A 98 -30.83 30.15 -11.64
N LEU A 99 -29.80 30.33 -12.49
CA LEU A 99 -29.92 30.07 -13.93
C LEU A 99 -30.13 28.59 -14.26
N ARG A 100 -29.56 27.68 -13.46
CA ARG A 100 -29.79 26.23 -13.67
C ARG A 100 -31.25 25.83 -13.41
N GLU A 101 -31.98 26.56 -12.57
CA GLU A 101 -33.39 26.30 -12.27
C GLU A 101 -34.24 26.62 -13.51
N GLU A 102 -34.08 27.83 -14.05
CA GLU A 102 -34.71 28.24 -15.33
C GLU A 102 -34.33 27.30 -16.49
N VAL A 103 -33.04 27.02 -16.70
CA VAL A 103 -32.56 26.16 -17.80
C VAL A 103 -33.05 24.70 -17.64
N SER A 104 -33.26 24.21 -16.40
CA SER A 104 -33.77 22.85 -16.16
C SER A 104 -35.19 22.62 -16.67
N SER A 105 -35.93 23.68 -17.02
CA SER A 105 -37.23 23.57 -17.71
C SER A 105 -37.11 23.25 -19.20
N LEU A 106 -35.93 23.39 -19.80
CA LEU A 106 -35.67 23.21 -21.24
C LEU A 106 -34.66 22.10 -21.55
N CYS A 107 -33.68 21.86 -20.68
CA CYS A 107 -32.56 20.94 -20.95
C CYS A 107 -32.06 20.25 -19.67
N GLU A 108 -31.59 19.00 -19.78
CA GLU A 108 -31.09 18.29 -18.59
C GLU A 108 -29.75 18.85 -18.10
N ILE A 109 -29.74 19.39 -16.87
CA ILE A 109 -28.57 20.06 -16.28
C ILE A 109 -27.48 19.05 -15.89
N ARG A 110 -26.21 19.46 -16.03
CA ARG A 110 -25.02 18.73 -15.60
C ARG A 110 -24.02 19.69 -14.92
N GLU A 111 -23.34 19.18 -13.89
CA GLU A 111 -22.20 19.85 -13.21
C GLU A 111 -22.48 21.22 -12.54
N ALA A 112 -23.73 21.68 -12.51
CA ALA A 112 -24.17 22.96 -11.92
C ALA A 112 -24.15 23.02 -10.37
N ASP A 113 -23.44 22.10 -9.71
CA ASP A 113 -23.28 21.99 -8.26
C ASP A 113 -21.80 21.90 -7.82
N ILE A 114 -20.85 21.97 -8.75
CA ILE A 114 -19.42 22.00 -8.44
C ILE A 114 -19.04 23.37 -7.85
N PRO A 115 -18.39 23.45 -6.67
CA PRO A 115 -17.87 24.71 -6.14
C PRO A 115 -16.89 25.37 -7.11
N PHE A 116 -17.02 26.69 -7.32
CA PHE A 116 -16.27 27.45 -8.34
C PHE A 116 -14.75 27.25 -8.29
N VAL A 117 -14.19 27.16 -7.09
CA VAL A 117 -12.76 26.94 -6.88
C VAL A 117 -12.35 25.50 -7.22
N TYR A 118 -13.19 24.50 -6.91
CA TYR A 118 -12.91 23.12 -7.30
C TYR A 118 -13.00 22.97 -8.82
N ARG A 119 -13.97 23.64 -9.45
CA ARG A 119 -14.08 23.77 -10.92
C ARG A 119 -12.79 24.35 -11.51
N TYR A 120 -12.23 25.42 -10.93
CA TYR A 120 -10.95 25.99 -11.34
C TYR A 120 -9.78 24.99 -11.25
N LEU A 121 -9.61 24.35 -10.09
CA LEU A 121 -8.50 23.40 -9.85
C LEU A 121 -8.57 22.20 -10.80
N ILE A 122 -9.78 21.71 -11.09
CA ILE A 122 -10.01 20.64 -12.08
C ILE A 122 -9.67 21.13 -13.49
N ASP A 123 -10.19 22.29 -13.91
CA ASP A 123 -9.99 22.85 -15.26
C ASP A 123 -8.53 23.13 -15.59
N ARG A 124 -7.82 23.77 -14.65
CA ARG A 124 -6.39 24.11 -14.80
C ARG A 124 -5.46 22.93 -14.49
N ASN A 125 -5.99 21.74 -14.20
CA ASN A 125 -5.24 20.54 -13.80
C ASN A 125 -4.35 20.73 -12.55
N LEU A 126 -4.61 21.75 -11.74
CA LEU A 126 -3.85 22.08 -10.53
C LEU A 126 -4.21 21.15 -9.36
N ALA A 127 -3.41 21.19 -8.29
CA ALA A 127 -3.69 20.48 -7.05
C ALA A 127 -3.10 21.23 -5.84
N CYS A 128 -3.88 21.36 -4.78
CA CYS A 128 -3.35 21.75 -3.47
C CYS A 128 -2.36 20.68 -2.95
N MET A 129 -1.40 21.08 -2.13
CA MET A 129 -0.27 20.25 -1.66
C MET A 129 0.68 19.78 -2.78
N ASP A 130 0.69 20.43 -3.95
CA ASP A 130 1.62 20.14 -5.05
C ASP A 130 2.35 21.40 -5.56
N GLY A 131 3.30 21.22 -6.48
CA GLY A 131 3.98 22.32 -7.16
C GLY A 131 3.15 22.99 -8.24
N ILE A 132 3.49 24.25 -8.52
CA ILE A 132 3.01 25.04 -9.66
C ILE A 132 4.15 25.82 -10.30
N VAL A 133 4.07 26.03 -11.61
CA VAL A 133 4.83 27.05 -12.34
C VAL A 133 3.83 28.05 -12.91
N PHE A 134 4.10 29.34 -12.79
CA PHE A 134 3.21 30.38 -13.33
C PHE A 134 4.01 31.57 -13.88
N GLU A 135 3.44 32.24 -14.88
CA GLU A 135 3.89 33.53 -15.40
C GLU A 135 2.86 34.61 -15.08
N GLY A 136 3.29 35.85 -14.89
CA GLY A 136 2.47 36.94 -14.39
C GLY A 136 3.27 38.08 -13.78
N HIS A 137 2.63 39.23 -13.62
CA HIS A 137 3.22 40.45 -13.06
C HIS A 137 2.79 40.68 -11.60
N GLU A 138 3.66 41.36 -10.83
CA GLU A 138 3.39 41.75 -9.45
C GLU A 138 2.34 42.86 -9.41
N VAL A 139 1.40 42.80 -8.47
CA VAL A 139 0.30 43.76 -8.30
C VAL A 139 0.22 44.23 -6.85
N ASP A 140 -0.22 45.47 -6.63
CA ASP A 140 -0.33 46.05 -5.29
C ASP A 140 -1.26 45.23 -4.38
N GLY A 141 -0.78 44.89 -3.19
CA GLY A 141 -1.51 44.09 -2.22
C GLY A 141 -0.89 44.13 -0.83
N ARG A 142 -1.65 43.67 0.17
CA ARG A 142 -1.16 43.55 1.56
C ARG A 142 -0.04 42.53 1.72
N LEU A 143 0.02 41.56 0.80
CA LEU A 143 1.05 40.55 0.66
C LEU A 143 1.60 40.66 -0.77
N ARG A 144 2.78 40.06 -1.01
CA ARG A 144 3.23 39.70 -2.36
C ARG A 144 2.05 39.08 -3.14
N SER A 145 1.72 39.69 -4.26
CA SER A 145 0.51 39.40 -5.03
C SER A 145 0.81 39.46 -6.52
N TYR A 146 0.28 38.53 -7.31
CA TYR A 146 0.52 38.45 -8.75
C TYR A 146 -0.78 38.23 -9.52
N GLU A 147 -0.96 38.86 -10.68
CA GLU A 147 -1.99 38.46 -11.64
C GLU A 147 -1.42 37.36 -12.53
N ILE A 148 -2.18 36.26 -12.71
CA ILE A 148 -1.76 35.10 -13.50
C ILE A 148 -1.93 35.40 -14.99
N GLU A 149 -0.84 35.31 -15.73
CA GLU A 149 -0.85 35.28 -17.19
C GLU A 149 -1.03 33.83 -17.68
N GLU A 150 -0.15 32.93 -17.25
CA GLU A 150 -0.24 31.47 -17.45
C GLU A 150 0.09 30.70 -16.16
N ILE A 151 -0.47 29.49 -16.00
CA ILE A 151 -0.19 28.62 -14.84
C ILE A 151 -0.32 27.13 -15.19
N GLU A 152 0.64 26.33 -14.73
CA GLU A 152 0.69 24.87 -14.85
C GLU A 152 1.03 24.19 -13.51
N ARG A 153 0.79 22.88 -13.43
CA ARG A 153 1.13 22.04 -12.26
C ARG A 153 2.50 21.39 -12.44
N GLU A 154 3.34 21.52 -11.42
CA GLU A 154 4.60 20.78 -11.29
C GLU A 154 4.40 19.62 -10.31
N GLU A 155 4.42 18.36 -10.76
CA GLU A 155 4.34 17.20 -9.86
C GLU A 155 5.59 17.13 -8.96
N ARG A 156 5.42 17.42 -7.67
CA ARG A 156 6.51 17.38 -6.69
C ARG A 156 6.59 16.03 -5.97
N ARG A 157 7.73 15.77 -5.32
CA ARG A 157 7.92 14.55 -4.50
C ARG A 157 7.57 14.83 -3.05
N ASP A 158 8.07 15.96 -2.59
CA ASP A 158 7.85 16.69 -1.35
C ASP A 158 6.48 17.40 -1.29
N TYR A 159 6.19 18.01 -0.14
CA TYR A 159 5.03 18.84 0.14
C TYR A 159 5.50 20.26 0.50
N PRO A 160 4.62 21.29 0.49
CA PRO A 160 4.97 22.55 1.12
C PRO A 160 5.29 22.32 2.60
N ASP A 161 6.47 22.75 3.03
CA ASP A 161 6.78 22.96 4.44
C ASP A 161 5.82 24.02 5.00
N LEU A 162 4.99 23.67 5.98
CA LEU A 162 3.95 24.52 6.52
C LEU A 162 3.98 24.48 8.03
N LYS A 163 4.37 25.60 8.65
CA LYS A 163 4.34 25.79 10.11
C LYS A 163 2.99 25.36 10.69
N VAL A 164 3.01 24.47 11.67
CA VAL A 164 1.82 23.96 12.37
C VAL A 164 1.65 24.69 13.70
N MET A 165 0.41 25.08 14.00
CA MET A 165 0.01 25.56 15.31
C MET A 165 -1.16 24.71 15.80
N ALA A 166 -0.95 23.95 16.87
CA ALA A 166 -2.02 23.35 17.65
C ALA A 166 -2.50 24.34 18.71
N PHE A 167 -3.80 24.37 18.97
CA PHE A 167 -4.35 25.10 20.12
C PHE A 167 -5.46 24.30 20.82
N ASP A 168 -5.67 24.60 22.09
CA ASP A 168 -6.79 24.12 22.92
C ASP A 168 -7.25 25.24 23.89
N CYS A 169 -8.44 25.12 24.49
CA CYS A 169 -9.13 26.24 25.16
C CYS A 169 -9.93 25.81 26.39
N GLU A 170 -9.63 26.43 27.54
CA GLU A 170 -10.35 26.17 28.80
C GLU A 170 -11.33 27.29 29.16
N MET A 171 -12.51 26.91 29.65
CA MET A 171 -13.59 27.84 30.01
C MET A 171 -14.06 27.65 31.46
N LEU A 172 -14.30 28.75 32.16
CA LEU A 172 -14.71 28.72 33.56
C LEU A 172 -16.22 28.42 33.71
N THR A 173 -16.57 27.15 33.75
CA THR A 173 -17.95 26.67 33.98
C THR A 173 -18.10 25.94 35.31
N ASP A 174 -19.06 26.37 36.13
CA ASP A 174 -19.36 25.87 37.47
C ASP A 174 -20.01 24.49 37.44
N LEU A 175 -20.93 24.28 36.51
CA LEU A 175 -21.51 22.97 36.18
C LEU A 175 -21.97 22.97 34.72
N GLY A 176 -21.68 21.90 33.98
CA GLY A 176 -22.21 21.72 32.63
C GLY A 176 -21.19 21.84 31.51
N MET A 177 -21.70 22.00 30.28
CA MET A 177 -20.90 22.51 29.16
C MET A 177 -20.88 24.03 29.25
N PRO A 178 -19.75 24.69 28.99
CA PRO A 178 -19.66 26.14 29.11
C PRO A 178 -20.58 26.84 28.10
N ASP A 179 -21.31 27.85 28.56
CA ASP A 179 -22.18 28.68 27.71
C ASP A 179 -21.41 29.95 27.30
N PRO A 180 -21.11 30.18 26.00
CA PRO A 180 -20.38 31.36 25.56
C PRO A 180 -21.11 32.69 25.81
N GLU A 181 -22.41 32.70 26.10
CA GLU A 181 -23.07 33.93 26.62
C GLU A 181 -22.61 34.30 28.03
N LYS A 182 -22.18 33.32 28.83
CA LYS A 182 -21.95 33.46 30.27
C LYS A 182 -20.48 33.27 30.60
N ASN A 183 -20.03 32.02 30.53
CA ASN A 183 -18.71 31.57 30.98
C ASN A 183 -17.60 32.22 30.13
N PRO A 184 -16.49 32.69 30.75
CA PRO A 184 -15.33 33.19 30.03
C PRO A 184 -14.35 32.08 29.67
N ILE A 185 -13.57 32.30 28.62
CA ILE A 185 -12.29 31.60 28.41
C ILE A 185 -11.30 32.05 29.51
N ILE A 186 -10.57 31.11 30.09
CA ILE A 186 -9.57 31.34 31.15
C ILE A 186 -8.16 30.88 30.78
N VAL A 187 -8.03 29.94 29.84
CA VAL A 187 -6.76 29.52 29.27
C VAL A 187 -6.93 29.31 27.76
N ILE A 188 -5.95 29.72 26.96
CA ILE A 188 -5.76 29.21 25.60
C ILE A 188 -4.34 28.67 25.54
N ALA A 189 -4.22 27.35 25.37
CA ALA A 189 -2.93 26.68 25.24
C ALA A 189 -2.55 26.58 23.77
N VAL A 190 -1.28 26.85 23.44
CA VAL A 190 -0.77 26.87 22.06
C VAL A 190 0.54 26.09 21.98
N LYS A 191 0.61 25.11 21.06
CA LYS A 191 1.82 24.37 20.73
C LYS A 191 2.19 24.61 19.28
N THR A 192 3.36 25.19 19.04
CA THR A 192 3.92 25.42 17.71
C THR A 192 5.06 24.43 17.44
N ASP A 193 5.63 24.44 16.23
CA ASP A 193 6.84 23.66 15.92
C ASP A 193 8.03 24.12 16.79
N ASP A 194 8.05 25.39 17.19
CA ASP A 194 9.17 26.06 17.88
C ASP A 194 9.03 26.15 19.42
N TYR A 195 7.81 26.27 19.98
CA TYR A 195 7.56 26.52 21.42
C TYR A 195 6.16 26.10 21.90
N ILE A 196 5.93 26.24 23.22
CA ILE A 196 4.61 26.15 23.86
C ILE A 196 4.33 27.49 24.55
N GLU A 197 3.10 28.01 24.47
CA GLU A 197 2.64 29.16 25.25
C GLU A 197 1.26 28.88 25.85
N ILE A 198 1.11 29.04 27.17
CA ILE A 198 -0.15 28.81 27.90
C ILE A 198 -0.73 30.17 28.31
N ILE A 199 -1.52 30.76 27.41
CA ILE A 199 -2.09 32.10 27.55
C ILE A 199 -3.15 32.06 28.65
N ASN A 200 -2.94 32.78 29.74
CA ASN A 200 -3.91 32.91 30.83
C ASN A 200 -3.84 34.32 31.44
N GLY A 201 -4.85 34.68 32.24
CA GLY A 201 -4.90 35.96 32.94
C GLY A 201 -6.25 36.16 33.63
N ASP A 202 -6.39 37.29 34.33
CA ASP A 202 -7.67 37.68 34.96
C ASP A 202 -8.61 38.43 34.00
N ASN A 203 -8.13 38.83 32.82
CA ASN A 203 -8.90 39.50 31.77
C ASN A 203 -8.98 38.66 30.48
N GLU A 204 -10.16 38.08 30.23
CA GLU A 204 -10.46 37.31 29.00
C GLU A 204 -10.15 38.09 27.70
N ARG A 205 -10.24 39.42 27.73
CA ARG A 205 -9.94 40.25 26.57
C ARG A 205 -8.48 40.10 26.14
N GLU A 206 -7.57 40.18 27.10
CA GLU A 206 -6.12 40.08 26.88
C GLU A 206 -5.72 38.67 26.43
N ILE A 207 -6.40 37.64 26.92
CA ILE A 207 -6.20 36.24 26.48
C ILE A 207 -6.53 36.09 24.98
N ILE A 208 -7.70 36.57 24.55
CA ILE A 208 -8.12 36.48 23.15
C ILE A 208 -7.29 37.40 22.25
N GLU A 209 -6.95 38.61 22.70
CA GLU A 209 -6.09 39.52 21.93
C GLU A 209 -4.67 38.95 21.77
N ARG A 210 -4.06 38.38 22.83
CA ARG A 210 -2.76 37.67 22.74
C ARG A 210 -2.82 36.45 21.82
N PHE A 211 -3.88 35.65 21.84
CA PHE A 211 -4.04 34.52 20.91
C PHE A 211 -4.13 34.98 19.44
N VAL A 212 -4.90 36.04 19.19
CA VAL A 212 -5.02 36.66 17.86
C VAL A 212 -3.69 37.23 17.38
N ASP A 213 -2.86 37.79 18.27
CA ASP A 213 -1.53 38.30 17.93
C ASP A 213 -0.50 37.17 17.73
N LEU A 214 -0.54 36.10 18.52
CA LEU A 214 0.28 34.89 18.32
C LEU A 214 0.08 34.26 16.93
N ILE A 215 -1.16 34.21 16.43
CA ILE A 215 -1.44 33.71 15.06
C ILE A 215 -0.81 34.62 13.98
N LYS A 216 -0.63 35.93 14.27
CA LYS A 216 0.06 36.86 13.36
C LYS A 216 1.58 36.72 13.46
N GLU A 217 2.11 36.66 14.68
CA GLU A 217 3.54 36.53 15.00
C GLU A 217 4.13 35.22 14.46
N TYR A 218 3.53 34.08 14.80
CA TYR A 218 3.97 32.75 14.35
C TYR A 218 3.65 32.49 12.88
N ASN A 219 2.57 33.10 12.39
CA ASN A 219 2.09 33.03 11.01
C ASN A 219 1.88 31.59 10.45
N PRO A 220 1.13 30.71 11.15
CA PRO A 220 1.00 29.29 10.80
C PRO A 220 0.38 29.07 9.42
N GLY A 221 0.86 28.05 8.71
CA GLY A 221 0.27 27.56 7.47
C GLY A 221 -0.93 26.64 7.73
N ILE A 222 -0.83 25.82 8.78
CA ILE A 222 -1.88 24.92 9.26
C ILE A 222 -2.19 25.27 10.72
N ILE A 223 -3.47 25.39 11.05
CA ILE A 223 -3.96 25.43 12.44
C ILE A 223 -4.73 24.14 12.71
N VAL A 224 -4.48 23.51 13.87
CA VAL A 224 -5.12 22.27 14.29
C VAL A 224 -5.70 22.38 15.70
N GLY A 225 -6.74 21.59 15.94
CA GLY A 225 -7.44 21.47 17.22
C GLY A 225 -8.30 20.22 17.22
N TYR A 226 -8.87 19.86 18.38
CA TYR A 226 -9.65 18.63 18.54
C TYR A 226 -11.12 18.94 18.81
N ASN A 227 -11.99 18.78 17.81
CA ASN A 227 -13.40 19.21 17.78
C ASN A 227 -13.61 20.74 17.63
N GLN A 228 -12.54 21.48 17.35
CA GLN A 228 -12.50 22.95 17.13
C GLN A 228 -13.58 23.52 16.20
N ASP A 229 -13.99 22.80 15.15
CA ASP A 229 -15.02 23.25 14.20
C ASP A 229 -16.39 23.46 14.88
N LYS A 230 -16.65 22.66 15.93
CA LYS A 230 -17.97 22.51 16.56
C LYS A 230 -18.04 23.14 17.94
N PHE A 231 -16.89 23.49 18.52
CA PHE A 231 -16.78 24.02 19.88
C PHE A 231 -15.91 25.28 19.90
N ASP A 232 -14.58 25.14 19.79
CA ASP A 232 -13.61 26.19 20.11
C ASP A 232 -13.71 27.43 19.23
N TRP A 233 -13.70 27.28 17.91
CA TRP A 233 -13.84 28.41 16.99
C TRP A 233 -15.20 29.13 17.12
N PRO A 234 -16.35 28.42 17.18
CA PRO A 234 -17.63 29.00 17.57
C PRO A 234 -17.61 29.73 18.93
N TYR A 235 -16.88 29.20 19.91
CA TYR A 235 -16.79 29.77 21.26
C TYR A 235 -15.99 31.07 21.26
N ILE A 236 -14.74 31.02 20.76
CA ILE A 236 -13.82 32.15 20.65
C ILE A 236 -14.48 33.27 19.84
N LYS A 237 -15.12 32.96 18.70
CA LYS A 237 -15.84 33.97 17.90
C LYS A 237 -16.93 34.67 18.69
N LYS A 238 -17.75 33.92 19.43
CA LYS A 238 -18.83 34.51 20.22
C LYS A 238 -18.35 35.32 21.43
N ARG A 239 -17.26 34.91 22.09
CA ARG A 239 -16.61 35.73 23.14
C ARG A 239 -15.97 36.99 22.56
N ALA A 240 -15.30 36.89 21.41
CA ALA A 240 -14.74 38.04 20.70
C ALA A 240 -15.81 39.05 20.29
N GLU A 241 -16.94 38.60 19.72
CA GLU A 241 -18.10 39.43 19.40
C GLU A 241 -18.63 40.17 20.64
N LYS A 242 -18.81 39.46 21.76
CA LYS A 242 -19.25 40.05 23.04
C LYS A 242 -18.27 41.08 23.62
N LEU A 243 -16.97 40.83 23.49
CA LEU A 243 -15.88 41.71 23.96
C LEU A 243 -15.49 42.80 22.93
N LYS A 244 -16.12 42.83 21.76
CA LYS A 244 -15.81 43.74 20.63
C LYS A 244 -14.36 43.61 20.15
N ILE A 245 -13.85 42.39 20.10
CA ILE A 245 -12.55 42.00 19.51
C ILE A 245 -12.82 41.52 18.08
N LYS A 246 -11.94 41.85 17.13
CA LYS A 246 -11.99 41.31 15.76
C LYS A 246 -10.98 40.19 15.60
N LEU A 247 -11.41 39.02 15.12
CA LEU A 247 -10.54 37.87 14.87
C LEU A 247 -9.90 37.99 13.48
N ASN A 248 -9.19 39.10 13.24
CA ASN A 248 -8.50 39.42 11.99
C ASN A 248 -7.23 38.55 11.80
N ILE A 249 -7.43 37.23 11.71
CA ILE A 249 -6.38 36.20 11.68
C ILE A 249 -6.09 35.66 10.26
N GLY A 250 -6.91 36.02 9.26
CA GLY A 250 -6.61 35.79 7.85
C GLY A 250 -5.31 36.46 7.41
N ARG A 251 -4.59 35.90 6.43
CA ARG A 251 -3.32 36.45 5.93
C ARG A 251 -3.48 37.78 5.19
N ASP A 252 -4.63 37.99 4.54
CA ASP A 252 -5.08 39.30 4.03
C ASP A 252 -5.62 40.23 5.14
N GLY A 253 -5.73 39.72 6.37
CA GLY A 253 -6.32 40.37 7.53
C GLY A 253 -7.85 40.27 7.61
N SER A 254 -8.47 39.33 6.88
CA SER A 254 -9.90 39.03 7.06
C SER A 254 -10.20 38.58 8.50
N ASP A 255 -11.41 38.88 8.96
CA ASP A 255 -11.99 38.27 10.15
C ASP A 255 -12.23 36.76 9.94
N LEU A 256 -12.30 35.99 11.03
CA LEU A 256 -12.62 34.56 11.01
C LEU A 256 -14.05 34.34 10.48
N THR A 257 -14.21 33.59 9.39
CA THR A 257 -15.53 33.19 8.90
C THR A 257 -15.89 31.78 9.35
N ILE A 258 -17.15 31.55 9.72
CA ILE A 258 -17.71 30.23 9.99
C ILE A 258 -18.92 30.03 9.08
N LYS A 259 -18.87 29.07 8.17
CA LYS A 259 -19.94 28.78 7.19
C LYS A 259 -20.37 27.32 7.33
N GLY A 260 -21.67 27.07 7.48
CA GLY A 260 -22.20 25.71 7.69
C GLY A 260 -21.69 25.00 8.96
N GLY A 261 -21.15 25.74 9.94
CA GLY A 261 -20.47 25.16 11.11
C GLY A 261 -19.04 24.67 10.82
N ARG A 262 -18.38 25.19 9.79
CA ARG A 262 -16.95 24.98 9.51
C ARG A 262 -16.23 26.34 9.50
N PRO A 263 -15.11 26.50 10.21
CA PRO A 263 -14.22 27.66 10.09
C PRO A 263 -13.57 27.71 8.70
N LYS A 264 -13.28 28.91 8.21
CA LYS A 264 -12.33 29.14 7.11
C LYS A 264 -11.62 30.47 7.34
N ILE A 265 -10.30 30.42 7.30
CA ILE A 265 -9.37 31.52 7.55
C ILE A 265 -8.61 31.79 6.25
N ALA A 266 -8.63 33.02 5.74
CA ALA A 266 -7.99 33.36 4.48
C ALA A 266 -6.49 33.03 4.49
N GLY A 267 -6.06 32.10 3.64
CA GLY A 267 -4.66 31.66 3.54
C GLY A 267 -4.14 30.82 4.71
N ARG A 268 -5.00 30.21 5.53
CA ARG A 268 -4.60 29.21 6.54
C ARG A 268 -5.51 28.00 6.48
N LEU A 269 -4.92 26.81 6.49
CA LEU A 269 -5.64 25.55 6.49
C LEU A 269 -6.02 25.17 7.92
N ASP A 270 -7.32 25.12 8.19
CA ASP A 270 -7.87 24.87 9.52
C ASP A 270 -8.40 23.43 9.62
N ILE A 271 -7.85 22.61 10.52
CA ILE A 271 -8.05 21.15 10.49
C ILE A 271 -8.47 20.58 11.86
N ASP A 272 -9.75 20.21 11.96
CA ASP A 272 -10.32 19.46 13.08
C ASP A 272 -9.86 17.98 13.07
N LEU A 273 -8.97 17.63 14.02
CA LEU A 273 -8.44 16.28 14.19
C LEU A 273 -9.49 15.27 14.65
N TYR A 274 -10.58 15.70 15.32
CA TYR A 274 -11.68 14.83 15.74
C TYR A 274 -12.39 14.21 14.52
N ASP A 275 -12.62 15.03 13.50
CA ASP A 275 -13.23 14.60 12.24
C ASP A 275 -12.36 13.54 11.56
N ILE A 276 -11.03 13.72 11.52
CA ILE A 276 -10.10 12.70 11.02
C ILE A 276 -10.18 11.42 11.87
N ALA A 277 -10.01 11.54 13.19
CA ALA A 277 -9.99 10.42 14.12
C ALA A 277 -11.29 9.61 14.11
N MET A 278 -12.45 10.24 13.85
CA MET A 278 -13.74 9.58 13.63
C MET A 278 -13.77 8.66 12.41
N ARG A 279 -12.96 8.93 11.38
CA ARG A 279 -12.96 8.19 10.09
C ARG A 279 -11.79 7.22 9.91
N THR A 280 -10.68 7.39 10.65
CA THR A 280 -9.45 6.60 10.46
C THR A 280 -9.14 5.61 11.58
N ILE A 281 -9.56 5.87 12.82
CA ILE A 281 -9.09 5.14 14.02
C ILE A 281 -10.17 4.21 14.61
N ASP A 282 -9.83 2.96 14.96
CA ASP A 282 -10.73 2.00 15.66
C ASP A 282 -10.68 2.15 17.19
N VAL A 283 -11.03 3.35 17.69
CA VAL A 283 -11.13 3.67 19.12
C VAL A 283 -12.59 3.92 19.49
N LYS A 284 -13.08 3.30 20.57
CA LYS A 284 -14.48 3.43 21.03
C LYS A 284 -14.83 4.87 21.39
N ILE A 285 -14.11 5.49 22.32
CA ILE A 285 -14.45 6.82 22.86
C ILE A 285 -13.49 7.85 22.26
N LYS A 286 -13.99 8.74 21.42
CA LYS A 286 -13.23 9.80 20.74
C LYS A 286 -13.01 11.00 21.68
N LYS A 287 -12.41 10.75 22.84
CA LYS A 287 -11.68 11.77 23.61
C LYS A 287 -10.27 11.88 23.04
N LEU A 288 -9.66 13.04 23.20
CA LEU A 288 -8.30 13.35 22.79
C LEU A 288 -7.28 12.34 23.36
N GLU A 289 -7.27 12.17 24.68
CA GLU A 289 -6.45 11.23 25.45
C GLU A 289 -6.44 9.81 24.86
N ASN A 290 -7.63 9.28 24.49
CA ASN A 290 -7.78 7.91 23.98
C ASN A 290 -7.25 7.75 22.54
N ILE A 291 -7.19 8.84 21.77
CA ILE A 291 -6.56 8.83 20.44
C ILE A 291 -5.04 8.95 20.60
N ALA A 292 -4.56 9.78 21.53
CA ALA A 292 -3.15 9.84 21.88
C ALA A 292 -2.64 8.48 22.39
N GLU A 293 -3.39 7.81 23.28
CA GLU A 293 -3.04 6.47 23.80
C GLU A 293 -2.95 5.44 22.67
N PHE A 294 -3.96 5.38 21.80
CA PHE A 294 -4.01 4.44 20.67
C PHE A 294 -2.86 4.65 19.67
N LEU A 295 -2.38 5.89 19.50
CA LEU A 295 -1.26 6.22 18.62
C LEU A 295 0.11 6.14 19.33
N GLY A 296 0.17 5.79 20.62
CA GLY A 296 1.41 5.79 21.41
C GLY A 296 1.98 7.20 21.65
N LYS A 297 1.13 8.22 21.60
CA LYS A 297 1.44 9.66 21.75
C LYS A 297 0.93 10.26 23.08
N LYS A 298 0.25 9.49 23.93
CA LYS A 298 -0.26 9.97 25.23
C LYS A 298 0.90 10.32 26.16
N ILE A 299 0.82 11.51 26.74
CA ILE A 299 1.60 11.93 27.90
C ILE A 299 0.67 12.12 29.10
N ASP A 300 1.18 11.89 30.29
CA ASP A 300 0.48 12.08 31.57
C ASP A 300 1.26 13.11 32.40
N ILE A 301 0.82 14.37 32.35
CA ILE A 301 1.41 15.49 33.08
C ILE A 301 0.39 16.24 33.96
N ALA A 302 -0.91 16.00 33.75
CA ALA A 302 -2.00 16.60 34.52
C ALA A 302 -2.56 15.61 35.55
N GLU A 303 -2.91 16.10 36.74
CA GLU A 303 -3.52 15.30 37.83
C GLU A 303 -5.05 15.44 37.93
N ILE A 304 -5.69 16.19 37.02
CA ILE A 304 -7.11 16.57 37.10
C ILE A 304 -7.87 16.20 35.83
N GLU A 305 -9.18 15.99 35.93
CA GLU A 305 -10.08 15.88 34.78
C GLU A 305 -10.72 17.25 34.45
N ALA A 306 -11.15 17.46 33.21
CA ALA A 306 -11.82 18.70 32.77
C ALA A 306 -12.99 19.17 33.66
N LYS A 307 -13.70 18.25 34.33
CA LYS A 307 -14.77 18.56 35.29
C LYS A 307 -14.29 19.29 36.56
N ASP A 308 -13.03 19.07 36.96
CA ASP A 308 -12.43 19.62 38.18
C ASP A 308 -11.76 20.99 37.94
N ILE A 309 -11.71 21.47 36.69
CA ILE A 309 -11.08 22.75 36.32
C ILE A 309 -11.63 23.92 37.13
N TYR A 310 -12.95 24.08 37.21
CA TYR A 310 -13.57 25.16 37.99
C TYR A 310 -13.26 25.05 39.49
N LYS A 311 -13.27 23.82 40.02
CA LYS A 311 -13.01 23.50 41.43
C LYS A 311 -11.57 23.84 41.82
N HIS A 312 -10.59 23.62 40.94
CA HIS A 312 -9.20 24.04 41.15
C HIS A 312 -8.99 25.54 40.90
N TRP A 313 -9.54 26.10 39.81
CA TRP A 313 -9.43 27.52 39.50
C TRP A 313 -10.04 28.41 40.59
N LYS A 314 -11.16 28.01 41.21
CA LYS A 314 -11.77 28.71 42.35
C LYS A 314 -11.05 28.55 43.68
N LYS A 315 -10.27 27.47 43.86
CA LYS A 315 -9.41 27.27 45.04
C LYS A 315 -8.11 28.06 44.99
N GLY A 316 -7.68 28.47 43.79
CA GLY A 316 -6.37 29.08 43.55
C GLY A 316 -5.33 28.11 43.01
N ASP A 317 -5.67 26.83 42.83
CA ASP A 317 -4.81 25.76 42.31
C ASP A 317 -4.58 25.89 40.77
N ARG A 318 -4.33 27.12 40.27
CA ARG A 318 -4.31 27.44 38.83
C ARG A 318 -3.33 26.57 38.05
N GLU A 319 -2.16 26.26 38.62
CA GLU A 319 -1.11 25.44 37.99
C GLU A 319 -1.66 24.10 37.47
N LYS A 320 -2.57 23.43 38.21
CA LYS A 320 -3.16 22.15 37.76
C LYS A 320 -4.02 22.29 36.52
N VAL A 321 -4.65 23.44 36.32
CA VAL A 321 -5.42 23.76 35.10
C VAL A 321 -4.47 24.12 33.94
N LEU A 322 -3.35 24.80 34.22
CA LEU A 322 -2.35 25.11 33.20
C LEU A 322 -1.67 23.83 32.68
N SER A 323 -1.31 22.88 33.56
CA SER A 323 -0.76 21.57 33.15
C SER A 323 -1.78 20.69 32.43
N TYR A 324 -3.09 20.83 32.71
CA TYR A 324 -4.15 20.17 31.94
C TYR A 324 -4.20 20.72 30.50
N ALA A 325 -4.25 22.05 30.34
CA ALA A 325 -4.29 22.69 29.02
C ALA A 325 -3.00 22.43 28.21
N GLU A 326 -1.84 22.38 28.88
CA GLU A 326 -0.57 21.97 28.26
C GLU A 326 -0.61 20.51 27.77
N GLN A 327 -1.21 19.60 28.55
CA GLN A 327 -1.36 18.20 28.17
C GLN A 327 -2.20 18.04 26.91
N ASP A 328 -3.38 18.67 26.87
CA ASP A 328 -4.31 18.51 25.75
C ASP A 328 -3.78 19.19 24.46
N VAL A 329 -3.13 20.36 24.54
CA VAL A 329 -2.50 20.95 23.33
C VAL A 329 -1.32 20.11 22.82
N LEU A 330 -0.56 19.46 23.70
CA LEU A 330 0.51 18.53 23.30
C LEU A 330 -0.03 17.25 22.66
N HIS A 331 -1.09 16.64 23.23
CA HIS A 331 -1.77 15.50 22.61
C HIS A 331 -2.27 15.87 21.21
N THR A 332 -2.91 17.04 21.07
CA THR A 332 -3.42 17.57 19.79
C THR A 332 -2.29 17.71 18.76
N TYR A 333 -1.15 18.32 19.13
CA TYR A 333 0.01 18.45 18.24
C TYR A 333 0.57 17.08 17.81
N TYR A 334 0.81 16.16 18.75
CA TYR A 334 1.37 14.84 18.45
C TYR A 334 0.45 13.93 17.62
N ILE A 335 -0.87 14.13 17.71
CA ILE A 335 -1.86 13.47 16.85
C ILE A 335 -1.83 14.08 15.43
N ALA A 336 -1.62 15.39 15.30
CA ALA A 336 -1.49 16.05 13.99
C ALA A 336 -0.28 15.52 13.20
N GLU A 337 0.90 15.38 13.84
CA GLU A 337 2.11 14.81 13.22
C GLU A 337 1.85 13.44 12.56
N GLU A 338 1.09 12.58 13.24
CA GLU A 338 0.84 11.20 12.81
C GLU A 338 -0.25 11.13 11.72
N LEU A 339 -1.29 11.97 11.81
CA LEU A 339 -2.48 11.86 10.96
C LEU A 339 -2.48 12.78 9.73
N LEU A 340 -1.85 13.96 9.78
CA LEU A 340 -1.84 14.91 8.67
C LEU A 340 -1.13 14.41 7.40
N PRO A 341 0.03 13.72 7.44
CA PRO A 341 0.79 13.36 6.24
C PRO A 341 0.00 12.53 5.20
N MET A 342 -0.94 11.68 5.63
CA MET A 342 -1.85 10.95 4.73
C MET A 342 -2.89 11.85 4.06
N HIS A 343 -3.31 12.91 4.74
CA HIS A 343 -4.27 13.86 4.20
C HIS A 343 -3.61 14.83 3.22
N TYR A 344 -2.31 15.08 3.34
CA TYR A 344 -1.53 15.80 2.31
C TYR A 344 -1.58 15.06 0.96
N GLU A 345 -1.37 13.74 0.92
CA GLU A 345 -1.49 12.98 -0.34
C GLU A 345 -2.94 12.93 -0.83
N LEU A 346 -3.93 12.79 0.06
CA LEU A 346 -5.35 12.83 -0.33
C LEU A 346 -5.71 14.19 -0.95
N SER A 347 -5.26 15.31 -0.38
CA SER A 347 -5.45 16.66 -0.95
C SER A 347 -4.82 16.75 -2.34
N ARG A 348 -3.60 16.25 -2.50
CA ARG A 348 -2.86 16.26 -3.78
C ARG A 348 -3.44 15.37 -4.87
N MET A 349 -4.03 14.24 -4.48
CA MET A 349 -4.71 13.30 -5.39
C MET A 349 -6.12 13.79 -5.78
N ILE A 350 -6.89 14.30 -4.81
CA ILE A 350 -8.27 14.79 -5.00
C ILE A 350 -8.27 16.25 -5.51
N ARG A 351 -7.10 16.91 -5.49
CA ARG A 351 -6.76 18.24 -6.00
C ARG A 351 -7.25 19.43 -5.18
N ILE A 352 -8.29 19.26 -4.36
CA ILE A 352 -8.91 20.33 -3.57
C ILE A 352 -8.17 20.60 -2.23
N PRO A 353 -8.45 21.73 -1.55
CA PRO A 353 -7.82 22.09 -0.27
C PRO A 353 -7.86 20.98 0.80
N LEU A 354 -6.77 20.92 1.57
CA LEU A 354 -6.54 19.91 2.59
C LEU A 354 -7.63 19.89 3.66
N ASP A 355 -8.08 21.07 4.07
CA ASP A 355 -9.09 21.27 5.10
C ASP A 355 -10.51 20.89 4.65
N ASP A 356 -10.77 20.86 3.34
CA ASP A 356 -11.99 20.28 2.76
C ASP A 356 -11.88 18.75 2.56
N VAL A 357 -10.69 18.24 2.27
CA VAL A 357 -10.43 16.79 2.17
C VAL A 357 -10.54 16.10 3.52
N THR A 358 -10.02 16.69 4.61
CA THR A 358 -10.12 16.14 5.97
C THR A 358 -11.55 16.18 6.52
N ARG A 359 -12.38 17.11 6.04
CA ARG A 359 -13.83 17.19 6.35
C ARG A 359 -14.70 16.27 5.47
N SER A 360 -14.15 15.70 4.40
CA SER A 360 -14.86 14.84 3.45
C SER A 360 -14.94 13.37 3.88
N GLY A 361 -16.07 12.71 3.59
CA GLY A 361 -16.23 11.26 3.75
C GLY A 361 -15.64 10.47 2.56
N ARG A 362 -15.27 9.19 2.76
CA ARG A 362 -14.60 8.35 1.74
C ARG A 362 -15.34 8.29 0.40
N GLY A 363 -16.67 8.20 0.41
CA GLY A 363 -17.49 8.26 -0.81
C GLY A 363 -17.32 9.58 -1.57
N LYS A 364 -17.30 10.72 -0.86
CA LYS A 364 -17.09 12.04 -1.49
C LYS A 364 -15.64 12.25 -1.95
N GLN A 365 -14.66 11.66 -1.25
CA GLN A 365 -13.26 11.64 -1.69
C GLN A 365 -13.10 10.88 -3.03
N VAL A 366 -13.80 9.76 -3.21
CA VAL A 366 -13.88 9.07 -4.53
C VAL A 366 -14.62 9.93 -5.56
N ASP A 367 -15.76 10.54 -5.20
CA ASP A 367 -16.58 11.38 -6.09
C ASP A 367 -15.79 12.55 -6.71
N LEU A 368 -15.03 13.27 -5.89
CA LEU A 368 -14.22 14.43 -6.30
C LEU A 368 -13.00 14.01 -7.13
N PHE A 369 -12.41 12.86 -6.81
CA PHE A 369 -11.34 12.27 -7.62
C PHE A 369 -11.84 11.84 -9.01
N LEU A 370 -12.98 11.15 -9.07
CA LEU A 370 -13.60 10.76 -10.34
C LEU A 370 -14.03 11.97 -11.17
N LEU A 371 -14.57 13.02 -10.54
CA LEU A 371 -14.90 14.28 -11.21
C LEU A 371 -13.69 14.92 -11.89
N SER A 372 -12.53 14.89 -11.21
CA SER A 372 -11.27 15.39 -11.76
C SER A 372 -10.77 14.58 -12.96
N GLU A 373 -10.86 13.25 -12.87
CA GLU A 373 -10.40 12.34 -13.92
C GLU A 373 -11.36 12.24 -15.10
N ALA A 374 -12.67 12.45 -14.89
CA ALA A 374 -13.69 12.50 -15.94
C ALA A 374 -13.47 13.72 -16.87
N TYR A 375 -13.25 14.90 -16.29
CA TYR A 375 -12.91 16.10 -17.06
C TYR A 375 -11.66 15.89 -17.94
N ARG A 376 -10.61 15.28 -17.37
CA ARG A 376 -9.34 14.97 -18.06
C ARG A 376 -9.51 14.06 -19.30
N ILE A 377 -10.60 13.30 -19.41
CA ILE A 377 -10.90 12.41 -20.55
C ILE A 377 -12.06 12.90 -21.43
N GLY A 378 -12.57 14.11 -21.19
CA GLY A 378 -13.72 14.69 -21.89
C GLY A 378 -15.06 14.02 -21.54
N GLU A 379 -15.20 13.46 -20.33
CA GLU A 379 -16.38 12.76 -19.86
C GLU A 379 -17.17 13.62 -18.85
N ILE A 380 -18.43 13.92 -19.15
CA ILE A 380 -19.32 14.77 -18.36
C ILE A 380 -19.89 14.00 -17.17
N ALA A 381 -19.74 14.56 -15.97
CA ALA A 381 -20.12 13.92 -14.74
C ALA A 381 -21.65 13.89 -14.56
N PRO A 382 -22.26 12.75 -14.19
CA PRO A 382 -23.68 12.70 -13.91
C PRO A 382 -24.07 13.54 -12.67
N ASN A 383 -25.38 13.74 -12.49
CA ASN A 383 -25.94 14.22 -11.24
C ASN A 383 -26.05 13.05 -10.22
N PRO A 384 -25.94 13.31 -8.91
CA PRO A 384 -26.21 12.29 -7.88
C PRO A 384 -27.64 11.76 -7.95
N ALA A 385 -27.86 10.50 -7.56
CA ALA A 385 -29.18 9.88 -7.58
C ALA A 385 -30.06 10.31 -6.39
N GLU A 386 -31.34 10.60 -6.66
CA GLU A 386 -32.29 11.04 -5.62
C GLU A 386 -32.55 9.96 -4.55
N TYR A 387 -32.68 8.70 -4.95
CA TYR A 387 -33.14 7.60 -4.08
C TYR A 387 -32.16 6.42 -4.05
N ALA A 388 -31.88 5.92 -2.84
CA ALA A 388 -31.09 4.72 -2.62
C ALA A 388 -31.98 3.46 -2.77
N GLN A 389 -31.73 2.64 -3.80
CA GLN A 389 -32.32 1.30 -3.88
C GLN A 389 -31.53 0.31 -3.01
N LYS A 390 -32.23 -0.61 -2.34
CA LYS A 390 -31.62 -1.71 -1.58
C LYS A 390 -31.22 -2.83 -2.53
N TYR A 391 -30.09 -3.49 -2.23
CA TYR A 391 -29.59 -4.63 -2.99
C TYR A 391 -29.05 -5.73 -2.06
N GLU A 392 -28.90 -6.95 -2.59
CA GLU A 392 -28.28 -8.05 -1.85
C GLU A 392 -26.76 -7.84 -1.77
N GLY A 393 -26.22 -7.74 -0.55
CA GLY A 393 -24.80 -7.49 -0.31
C GLY A 393 -23.88 -8.69 -0.52
N ALA A 394 -22.66 -8.58 -0.01
CA ALA A 394 -21.66 -9.65 -0.04
C ALA A 394 -22.12 -10.91 0.72
N PHE A 395 -21.72 -12.08 0.24
CA PHE A 395 -22.08 -13.36 0.86
C PHE A 395 -21.37 -13.54 2.21
N VAL A 396 -22.08 -14.19 3.12
CA VAL A 396 -21.55 -14.70 4.37
C VAL A 396 -22.13 -16.10 4.56
N LEU A 397 -21.28 -17.10 4.75
CA LEU A 397 -21.70 -18.47 5.06
C LEU A 397 -22.25 -18.51 6.50
N GLU A 398 -23.18 -19.42 6.80
CA GLU A 398 -23.55 -19.63 8.20
C GLU A 398 -22.37 -20.21 8.99
N PRO A 399 -22.09 -19.70 10.20
CA PRO A 399 -20.98 -20.18 11.02
C PRO A 399 -21.24 -21.56 11.65
N ALA A 400 -20.22 -22.41 11.63
CA ALA A 400 -20.16 -23.63 12.42
C ALA A 400 -20.19 -23.33 13.94
N ARG A 401 -20.77 -24.24 14.72
CA ARG A 401 -20.93 -24.12 16.18
C ARG A 401 -19.77 -24.76 16.94
N GLY A 402 -19.42 -24.18 18.08
CA GLY A 402 -18.43 -24.70 19.03
C GLY A 402 -17.03 -24.13 18.83
N LEU A 403 -16.06 -24.73 19.52
CA LEU A 403 -14.63 -24.39 19.39
C LEU A 403 -14.02 -25.26 18.29
N HIS A 404 -13.25 -24.63 17.42
CA HIS A 404 -12.56 -25.29 16.33
C HIS A 404 -11.06 -25.07 16.43
N GLU A 405 -10.32 -26.17 16.47
CA GLU A 405 -8.86 -26.17 16.47
C GLU A 405 -8.30 -26.28 15.06
N ASN A 406 -7.10 -25.74 14.84
CA ASN A 406 -6.37 -25.79 13.56
C ASN A 406 -7.23 -25.34 12.37
N VAL A 407 -7.46 -24.03 12.25
CA VAL A 407 -8.29 -23.42 11.19
C VAL A 407 -7.47 -22.41 10.39
N ILE A 408 -7.69 -22.33 9.08
CA ILE A 408 -6.92 -21.47 8.16
C ILE A 408 -7.87 -20.56 7.35
N CYS A 409 -7.49 -19.29 7.13
CA CYS A 409 -8.25 -18.26 6.40
C CYS A 409 -7.53 -17.78 5.10
N LEU A 410 -8.24 -17.28 4.06
CA LEU A 410 -7.76 -17.22 2.64
C LEU A 410 -8.11 -15.91 1.80
N ASP A 411 -7.23 -15.38 0.89
CA ASP A 411 -7.28 -14.11 0.00
C ASP A 411 -6.71 -14.32 -1.48
N PHE A 412 -6.44 -13.34 -2.42
CA PHE A 412 -6.26 -13.59 -3.92
C PHE A 412 -5.28 -12.79 -4.90
N ALA A 413 -4.81 -13.39 -6.05
CA ALA A 413 -4.02 -12.82 -7.24
C ALA A 413 -3.95 -13.67 -8.63
N CYS A 414 -2.92 -13.62 -9.58
CA CYS A 414 -2.79 -14.40 -10.91
C CYS A 414 -1.49 -14.22 -11.85
N HIS A 415 -1.15 -15.13 -12.87
CA HIS A 415 -0.02 -15.08 -13.92
C HIS A 415 -0.08 -16.08 -15.21
N PRO A 416 0.84 -16.09 -16.28
CA PRO A 416 0.80 -16.84 -17.64
C PRO A 416 2.07 -17.65 -18.25
N GLU A 417 2.01 -18.41 -19.41
CA GLU A 417 3.13 -19.27 -20.06
C GLU A 417 4.13 -18.64 -21.05
N ASP A 418 3.80 -18.25 -22.29
CA ASP A 418 4.69 -18.42 -23.50
C ASP A 418 5.97 -17.57 -23.62
N THR A 419 6.33 -16.90 -22.55
CA THR A 419 7.58 -16.20 -22.29
C THR A 419 8.80 -16.94 -22.87
N PRO A 420 9.56 -16.36 -23.82
CA PRO A 420 10.80 -16.95 -24.30
C PRO A 420 11.94 -16.73 -23.30
N VAL A 421 12.84 -17.69 -23.20
CA VAL A 421 14.00 -17.67 -22.28
C VAL A 421 15.23 -18.25 -22.98
N ALA A 422 16.39 -17.60 -22.80
CA ALA A 422 17.67 -18.13 -23.29
C ALA A 422 18.25 -19.13 -22.27
N VAL A 423 18.73 -20.29 -22.76
CA VAL A 423 19.30 -21.38 -21.96
C VAL A 423 20.68 -21.81 -22.48
N LYS A 424 21.65 -21.95 -21.56
CA LYS A 424 23.01 -22.38 -21.86
C LYS A 424 23.02 -23.80 -22.44
N GLY A 425 23.72 -24.00 -23.55
CA GLY A 425 23.77 -25.25 -24.31
C GLY A 425 22.47 -25.65 -25.03
N LYS A 426 21.43 -24.79 -25.05
CA LYS A 426 20.15 -25.05 -25.74
C LYS A 426 19.56 -23.84 -26.48
N GLY A 427 20.24 -22.71 -26.46
CA GLY A 427 19.82 -21.48 -27.12
C GLY A 427 18.47 -20.93 -26.65
N ARG A 428 17.67 -20.44 -27.60
CA ARG A 428 16.37 -19.82 -27.33
C ARG A 428 15.31 -20.90 -27.24
N VAL A 429 14.73 -21.04 -26.06
CA VAL A 429 13.64 -21.96 -25.80
C VAL A 429 12.43 -21.20 -25.25
N ARG A 430 11.26 -21.85 -25.19
CA ARG A 430 10.17 -21.32 -24.34
C ARG A 430 10.53 -21.55 -22.88
N ILE A 431 10.01 -20.72 -21.96
CA ILE A 431 10.12 -20.98 -20.51
C ILE A 431 9.61 -22.39 -20.15
N SER A 432 8.72 -22.96 -20.98
CA SER A 432 8.19 -24.31 -20.87
C SER A 432 9.13 -25.47 -21.20
N GLU A 433 10.29 -25.16 -21.80
CA GLU A 433 11.31 -26.13 -22.20
C GLU A 433 12.57 -26.06 -21.31
N VAL A 434 12.65 -25.05 -20.44
CA VAL A 434 13.66 -24.91 -19.39
C VAL A 434 13.54 -26.07 -18.39
N LYS A 435 14.66 -26.60 -17.92
CA LYS A 435 14.74 -27.72 -16.97
C LYS A 435 15.58 -27.38 -15.75
N GLU A 436 15.32 -28.08 -14.64
CA GLU A 436 16.11 -27.93 -13.42
C GLU A 436 17.55 -28.36 -13.66
N GLY A 437 18.51 -27.54 -13.21
CA GLY A 437 19.93 -27.73 -13.48
C GLY A 437 20.43 -27.10 -14.78
N ASP A 438 19.54 -26.64 -15.67
CA ASP A 438 19.90 -25.72 -16.76
C ASP A 438 20.46 -24.41 -16.21
N TYR A 439 21.06 -23.59 -17.07
CA TYR A 439 21.40 -22.21 -16.75
C TYR A 439 20.62 -21.30 -17.70
N ILE A 440 19.88 -20.33 -17.16
CA ILE A 440 19.18 -19.31 -17.95
C ILE A 440 19.90 -17.97 -17.88
N LEU A 441 19.72 -17.15 -18.91
CA LEU A 441 20.31 -15.81 -18.93
C LEU A 441 19.42 -14.86 -18.12
N GLY A 442 20.00 -14.31 -17.04
CA GLY A 442 19.40 -13.24 -16.25
C GLY A 442 20.22 -11.95 -16.38
N ASN A 443 19.77 -10.90 -15.69
CA ASN A 443 20.34 -9.54 -15.78
C ASN A 443 21.86 -9.44 -15.46
N ASN A 444 22.44 -10.46 -14.80
CA ASN A 444 23.85 -10.51 -14.42
C ASN A 444 24.62 -11.71 -15.01
N GLY A 445 24.06 -12.40 -16.01
CA GLY A 445 24.69 -13.54 -16.71
C GLY A 445 23.92 -14.87 -16.55
N TRP A 446 24.62 -16.00 -16.69
CA TRP A 446 24.01 -17.33 -16.54
C TRP A 446 23.73 -17.67 -15.07
N HIS A 447 22.46 -17.71 -14.69
CA HIS A 447 22.02 -18.21 -13.40
C HIS A 447 21.53 -19.65 -13.53
N ARG A 448 22.00 -20.55 -12.66
CA ARG A 448 21.52 -21.93 -12.63
C ARG A 448 20.06 -21.95 -12.19
N VAL A 449 19.22 -22.65 -12.93
CA VAL A 449 17.82 -22.91 -12.58
C VAL A 449 17.81 -23.97 -11.48
N LYS A 450 17.60 -23.53 -10.23
CA LYS A 450 17.39 -24.42 -9.08
C LYS A 450 16.05 -25.11 -9.13
N LYS A 451 15.02 -24.46 -9.68
CA LYS A 451 13.71 -25.08 -9.84
C LYS A 451 12.90 -24.53 -11.00
N VAL A 452 12.09 -25.39 -11.64
CA VAL A 452 11.15 -25.04 -12.71
C VAL A 452 9.75 -25.34 -12.21
N TRP A 453 8.90 -24.32 -12.16
CA TRP A 453 7.52 -24.46 -11.71
C TRP A 453 6.59 -24.41 -12.91
N VAL A 454 6.09 -25.59 -13.31
CA VAL A 454 5.22 -25.79 -14.48
C VAL A 454 3.76 -25.83 -14.04
N TYR A 455 3.08 -24.70 -13.93
CA TYR A 455 1.63 -24.68 -13.71
C TYR A 455 0.91 -24.79 -15.06
N ASP A 456 -0.36 -25.19 -15.10
CA ASP A 456 -1.17 -25.08 -16.33
C ASP A 456 -1.86 -23.69 -16.41
N TYR A 457 -2.59 -23.36 -17.49
CA TYR A 457 -3.56 -22.24 -17.49
C TYR A 457 -4.53 -22.44 -16.32
N ASN A 458 -4.78 -23.72 -16.07
CA ASN A 458 -5.53 -24.35 -15.02
C ASN A 458 -4.57 -24.81 -13.89
N GLY A 459 -3.68 -23.94 -13.40
CA GLY A 459 -2.96 -24.00 -12.11
C GLY A 459 -2.05 -25.20 -11.73
N ILE A 460 -2.01 -26.29 -12.50
CA ILE A 460 -1.44 -27.56 -12.01
C ILE A 460 0.07 -27.73 -12.25
N LEU A 461 0.84 -27.73 -11.16
CA LEU A 461 2.23 -28.21 -11.12
C LEU A 461 2.39 -29.66 -11.61
N ILE A 462 3.27 -29.88 -12.59
CA ILE A 462 3.88 -31.18 -12.96
C ILE A 462 5.24 -31.31 -12.24
N ASP A 463 5.54 -32.50 -11.68
CA ASP A 463 6.67 -32.72 -10.77
C ASP A 463 7.92 -33.31 -11.45
N VAL A 464 9.09 -32.83 -11.04
CA VAL A 464 10.39 -33.49 -11.16
C VAL A 464 11.22 -33.17 -9.90
N ASN A 465 11.75 -34.20 -9.24
CA ASN A 465 12.84 -34.14 -8.25
C ASN A 465 12.69 -33.26 -6.99
N GLY A 466 11.46 -33.08 -6.47
CA GLY A 466 11.23 -33.29 -5.03
C GLY A 466 11.68 -32.24 -3.99
N LEU A 467 12.18 -31.05 -4.36
CA LEU A 467 12.42 -29.95 -3.39
C LEU A 467 11.21 -29.02 -3.21
N LYS A 468 10.66 -28.95 -1.99
CA LYS A 468 9.52 -28.07 -1.65
C LYS A 468 9.97 -26.64 -1.29
N CYS A 469 9.70 -25.68 -2.16
CA CYS A 469 9.47 -24.30 -1.70
C CYS A 469 8.01 -24.15 -1.20
N THR A 470 7.79 -23.17 -0.34
CA THR A 470 6.50 -22.84 0.27
C THR A 470 6.25 -21.32 0.18
N PRO A 471 5.01 -20.84 0.36
CA PRO A 471 4.70 -19.39 0.43
C PRO A 471 5.37 -18.61 1.57
N ASN A 472 6.25 -19.25 2.34
CA ASN A 472 6.91 -18.72 3.53
C ASN A 472 8.44 -18.52 3.35
N HIS A 473 8.94 -18.51 2.10
CA HIS A 473 10.35 -18.17 1.83
C HIS A 473 10.60 -16.67 2.00
N LYS A 474 10.82 -16.28 3.26
CA LYS A 474 11.36 -14.97 3.64
C LYS A 474 12.74 -14.79 3.00
N ILE A 475 12.98 -13.62 2.41
CA ILE A 475 14.33 -13.18 2.02
C ILE A 475 15.18 -13.08 3.29
N PRO A 476 16.32 -13.79 3.40
CA PRO A 476 17.31 -13.53 4.45
C PRO A 476 18.05 -12.23 4.12
N ILE A 477 18.03 -11.25 5.02
CA ILE A 477 18.82 -10.03 4.87
C ILE A 477 20.29 -10.37 5.09
N PHE A 478 21.16 -10.00 4.14
CA PHE A 478 22.56 -9.70 4.41
C PHE A 478 22.85 -8.23 4.10
N LYS A 479 23.72 -7.61 4.91
CA LYS A 479 23.90 -6.15 5.03
C LYS A 479 25.11 -5.65 4.22
N LYS A 480 25.04 -4.36 3.83
CA LYS A 480 26.17 -3.47 3.43
C LYS A 480 26.89 -3.88 2.13
N ASN A 481 27.12 -3.02 1.13
CA ASN A 481 27.14 -1.55 1.04
C ASN A 481 26.81 -1.07 -0.41
N CYS A 482 26.73 0.26 -0.60
CA CYS A 482 26.58 0.99 -1.89
C CYS A 482 25.18 0.88 -2.52
N ASN A 483 24.51 1.92 -3.03
CA ASN A 483 24.83 3.14 -3.80
C ASN A 483 24.73 3.00 -5.33
N GLN A 484 23.60 3.48 -5.86
CA GLN A 484 23.43 4.36 -7.04
C GLN A 484 24.29 4.14 -8.32
N ASN A 485 23.64 3.87 -9.47
CA ASN A 485 23.09 4.97 -10.29
C ASN A 485 22.24 4.53 -11.52
N PHE A 486 21.58 5.53 -12.13
CA PHE A 486 20.66 5.53 -13.28
C PHE A 486 21.03 4.68 -14.51
N VAL A 487 20.03 3.98 -15.08
CA VAL A 487 19.84 3.84 -16.55
C VAL A 487 18.37 3.57 -16.97
N LYS A 488 17.94 4.22 -18.08
CA LYS A 488 16.81 3.91 -19.00
C LYS A 488 15.33 4.03 -18.55
N ASP A 489 14.85 5.27 -18.40
CA ASP A 489 13.41 5.59 -18.55
C ASP A 489 12.91 5.49 -20.00
N LYS A 490 13.74 5.87 -20.99
CA LYS A 490 13.32 5.96 -22.40
C LYS A 490 12.83 4.63 -23.01
N VAL A 491 13.31 3.49 -22.52
CA VAL A 491 12.83 2.15 -22.94
C VAL A 491 11.36 1.97 -22.53
N ALA A 492 11.04 2.27 -21.27
CA ALA A 492 9.69 2.11 -20.73
C ALA A 492 8.68 3.03 -21.42
N ILE A 493 9.10 4.25 -21.78
CA ILE A 493 8.25 5.23 -22.49
C ILE A 493 7.93 4.75 -23.93
N ALA A 494 8.93 4.27 -24.67
CA ALA A 494 8.71 3.73 -26.02
C ALA A 494 7.79 2.49 -26.00
N ILE A 495 8.01 1.57 -25.05
CA ILE A 495 7.15 0.41 -24.83
C ILE A 495 5.73 0.85 -24.42
N ALA A 496 5.57 1.86 -23.57
CA ALA A 496 4.24 2.33 -23.16
C ALA A 496 3.38 2.88 -24.32
N GLN A 497 3.98 3.36 -25.40
CA GLN A 497 3.27 4.02 -26.51
C GLN A 497 2.68 3.03 -27.53
N GLU A 498 3.30 1.87 -27.80
CA GLU A 498 2.86 0.91 -28.82
C GLU A 498 1.85 -0.17 -28.35
N LYS A 499 0.85 0.19 -27.54
CA LYS A 499 -0.35 -0.64 -27.20
C LYS A 499 -0.07 -2.15 -27.06
N LEU A 500 0.70 -2.58 -26.06
CA LEU A 500 1.10 -3.98 -25.87
C LEU A 500 0.10 -4.79 -25.02
N ASN A 501 -1.06 -5.12 -25.59
CA ASN A 501 -1.86 -6.25 -25.09
C ASN A 501 -1.23 -7.57 -25.58
N GLY A 502 -0.86 -8.46 -24.65
CA GLY A 502 -0.44 -9.84 -24.97
C GLY A 502 0.77 -9.96 -25.89
N LYS A 503 1.77 -9.07 -25.78
CA LYS A 503 2.96 -9.06 -26.64
C LYS A 503 4.23 -9.48 -25.90
N VAL A 504 5.07 -10.26 -26.58
CA VAL A 504 6.37 -10.73 -26.07
C VAL A 504 7.48 -9.75 -26.40
N ILE A 505 8.29 -9.39 -25.40
CA ILE A 505 9.51 -8.60 -25.54
C ILE A 505 10.65 -9.53 -26.01
N ARG A 506 11.36 -9.15 -27.08
CA ARG A 506 12.66 -9.72 -27.46
C ARG A 506 13.75 -8.69 -27.19
N CYS A 507 15.01 -9.12 -27.13
CA CYS A 507 16.15 -8.21 -27.09
C CYS A 507 17.35 -8.88 -27.76
N LYS A 508 17.99 -8.16 -28.69
CA LYS A 508 19.01 -8.70 -29.60
C LYS A 508 20.14 -9.46 -28.91
N ILE A 509 20.67 -8.99 -27.77
CA ILE A 509 21.75 -9.70 -27.05
C ILE A 509 21.31 -11.08 -26.50
N PHE A 510 20.04 -11.24 -26.12
CA PHE A 510 19.51 -12.57 -25.76
C PHE A 510 19.35 -13.48 -26.97
N ASP A 511 18.98 -12.92 -28.13
CA ASP A 511 18.82 -13.67 -29.38
C ASP A 511 20.20 -14.08 -29.93
N GLU A 512 21.20 -13.20 -29.91
CA GLU A 512 22.61 -13.48 -30.25
C GLU A 512 23.22 -14.57 -29.34
N VAL A 513 23.12 -14.43 -28.01
CA VAL A 513 23.61 -15.46 -27.07
C VAL A 513 22.87 -16.79 -27.28
N SER A 514 21.58 -16.74 -27.62
CA SER A 514 20.80 -17.93 -27.92
C SER A 514 21.25 -18.67 -29.18
N GLU A 515 21.56 -17.94 -30.26
CA GLU A 515 22.06 -18.55 -31.51
C GLU A 515 23.45 -19.20 -31.31
N ILE A 516 24.30 -18.60 -30.47
CA ILE A 516 25.61 -19.16 -30.11
C ILE A 516 25.47 -20.48 -29.33
N GLU A 517 24.56 -20.55 -28.35
CA GLU A 517 24.40 -21.74 -27.51
C GLU A 517 23.82 -22.97 -28.25
N ASN A 518 23.05 -22.76 -29.33
CA ASN A 518 22.44 -23.83 -30.13
C ASN A 518 23.44 -24.76 -30.84
N ASN A 519 24.64 -24.30 -31.18
CA ASN A 519 25.56 -25.00 -32.10
C ASN A 519 26.62 -25.87 -31.38
N THR A 520 26.33 -26.35 -30.16
CA THR A 520 27.37 -26.79 -29.21
C THR A 520 27.56 -28.32 -29.13
N ASN A 521 28.46 -28.90 -29.93
CA ASN A 521 28.84 -30.31 -29.81
C ASN A 521 29.69 -30.56 -28.54
N GLY A 522 29.24 -31.45 -27.66
CA GLY A 522 29.93 -31.76 -26.40
C GLY A 522 31.32 -32.39 -26.55
N GLU A 523 31.63 -33.08 -27.65
CA GLU A 523 33.00 -33.58 -27.90
C GLU A 523 33.93 -32.42 -28.31
N GLU A 524 33.45 -31.49 -29.14
CA GLU A 524 34.20 -30.29 -29.53
C GLU A 524 34.42 -29.33 -28.37
N VAL A 525 33.49 -29.24 -27.41
CA VAL A 525 33.72 -28.50 -26.15
C VAL A 525 34.86 -29.10 -25.33
N LEU A 526 34.96 -30.44 -25.25
CA LEU A 526 36.05 -31.09 -24.52
C LEU A 526 37.39 -30.97 -25.26
N LYS A 527 37.38 -30.98 -26.60
CA LYS A 527 38.55 -30.69 -27.44
C LYS A 527 39.01 -29.24 -27.31
N GLY A 528 38.09 -28.28 -27.35
CA GLY A 528 38.35 -26.85 -27.19
C GLY A 528 38.88 -26.51 -25.80
N GLU A 529 38.21 -26.98 -24.73
CA GLU A 529 38.73 -26.83 -23.36
C GLU A 529 40.15 -27.42 -23.25
N LEU A 530 40.39 -28.62 -23.78
CA LEU A 530 41.73 -29.22 -23.75
C LEU A 530 42.76 -28.42 -24.56
N ALA A 531 42.43 -27.98 -25.77
CA ALA A 531 43.32 -27.17 -26.59
C ALA A 531 43.67 -25.83 -25.92
N GLY A 532 42.69 -25.17 -25.29
CA GLY A 532 42.91 -23.95 -24.49
C GLY A 532 43.82 -24.20 -23.29
N ILE A 533 43.60 -25.28 -22.54
CA ILE A 533 44.45 -25.71 -21.41
C ILE A 533 45.88 -25.96 -21.89
N LEU A 534 46.05 -26.62 -23.03
CA LEU A 534 47.36 -26.94 -23.59
C LEU A 534 48.07 -25.73 -24.22
N LEU A 535 47.31 -24.72 -24.64
CA LEU A 535 47.85 -23.44 -25.07
C LEU A 535 48.33 -22.61 -23.87
N ALA A 536 47.92 -22.89 -22.62
CA ALA A 536 48.42 -22.21 -21.41
C ALA A 536 49.89 -22.55 -21.07
N GLU A 537 50.53 -21.77 -20.19
CA GLU A 537 51.89 -22.06 -19.70
C GLU A 537 51.90 -23.24 -18.71
N GLY A 538 52.88 -24.14 -18.86
CA GLY A 538 53.01 -25.36 -18.05
C GLY A 538 52.66 -26.66 -18.79
N CYS A 539 51.99 -26.56 -19.94
CA CYS A 539 51.72 -27.69 -20.82
C CYS A 539 52.91 -27.99 -21.76
N LEU A 540 53.25 -29.27 -21.93
CA LEU A 540 54.39 -29.73 -22.71
C LEU A 540 54.05 -31.00 -23.51
N LEU A 541 54.05 -30.87 -24.83
CA LEU A 541 54.14 -32.00 -25.74
C LEU A 541 55.61 -32.39 -25.91
N LYS A 542 55.94 -33.62 -25.50
CA LYS A 542 57.29 -34.19 -25.59
C LYS A 542 57.32 -35.36 -26.57
N ARG A 543 58.01 -35.16 -27.68
CA ARG A 543 58.44 -36.22 -28.61
C ARG A 543 59.97 -36.17 -28.70
N ASP A 544 60.59 -37.35 -28.80
CA ASP A 544 62.04 -37.53 -28.96
C ASP A 544 62.88 -36.79 -27.87
N ALA A 545 62.30 -36.63 -26.69
CA ALA A 545 62.78 -35.72 -25.65
C ALA A 545 64.08 -36.23 -25.00
N LYS A 546 65.15 -35.42 -25.09
CA LYS A 546 66.42 -35.69 -24.41
C LYS A 546 66.24 -35.63 -22.90
N TYR A 547 66.32 -36.79 -22.24
CA TYR A 547 66.41 -36.91 -20.79
C TYR A 547 67.79 -37.45 -20.40
N PHE A 548 68.30 -37.04 -19.25
CA PHE A 548 69.56 -37.57 -18.73
C PHE A 548 69.27 -38.80 -17.86
N ASP A 549 69.64 -39.98 -18.34
CA ASP A 549 69.49 -41.24 -17.61
C ASP A 549 70.54 -41.28 -16.50
N LYS A 550 70.19 -40.75 -15.31
CA LYS A 550 71.08 -40.70 -14.14
C LYS A 550 71.64 -42.07 -13.75
N SER A 551 70.95 -43.17 -14.06
CA SER A 551 71.42 -44.53 -13.78
C SER A 551 72.53 -45.01 -14.74
N ARG A 552 72.72 -44.33 -15.88
CA ARG A 552 73.67 -44.70 -16.95
C ARG A 552 74.53 -43.55 -17.46
N GLY A 553 74.47 -42.37 -16.82
CA GLY A 553 75.35 -41.22 -17.07
C GLY A 553 75.26 -40.61 -18.48
N LYS A 554 74.20 -40.86 -19.26
CA LYS A 554 74.09 -40.44 -20.66
C LYS A 554 72.75 -39.78 -20.98
N GLY A 555 72.78 -38.77 -21.83
CA GLY A 555 71.60 -38.21 -22.47
C GLY A 555 71.01 -39.22 -23.46
N ARG A 556 69.73 -39.53 -23.31
CA ARG A 556 68.95 -40.43 -24.17
C ARG A 556 67.75 -39.69 -24.73
N ASN A 557 67.46 -39.88 -26.02
CA ASN A 557 66.19 -39.46 -26.59
C ASN A 557 65.11 -40.43 -26.10
N SER A 558 64.11 -39.96 -25.35
CA SER A 558 62.91 -40.75 -25.15
C SER A 558 62.02 -40.60 -26.37
N HIS A 559 61.99 -41.64 -27.20
CA HIS A 559 61.06 -41.76 -28.32
C HIS A 559 59.60 -41.97 -27.86
N GLN A 560 59.35 -42.08 -26.55
CA GLN A 560 58.01 -42.09 -25.99
C GLN A 560 57.34 -40.74 -26.21
N HIS A 561 56.28 -40.76 -27.01
CA HIS A 561 55.44 -39.61 -27.29
C HIS A 561 54.57 -39.35 -26.04
N ARG A 562 54.82 -38.24 -25.35
CA ARG A 562 54.30 -37.96 -24.01
C ARG A 562 53.59 -36.60 -23.98
N VAL A 563 52.40 -36.59 -23.39
CA VAL A 563 51.68 -35.37 -23.03
C VAL A 563 51.92 -35.13 -21.54
N GLU A 564 52.35 -33.92 -21.18
CA GLU A 564 52.53 -33.46 -19.80
C GLU A 564 51.77 -32.15 -19.60
N ILE A 565 50.95 -32.07 -18.55
CA ILE A 565 50.21 -30.88 -18.15
C ILE A 565 50.59 -30.54 -16.70
N CYS A 566 51.28 -29.42 -16.48
CA CYS A 566 51.69 -28.98 -15.16
C CYS A 566 50.66 -28.02 -14.57
N ILE A 567 50.27 -28.25 -13.32
CA ILE A 567 49.28 -27.46 -12.56
C ILE A 567 49.74 -27.36 -11.10
N ASN A 568 49.17 -26.44 -10.32
CA ASN A 568 49.48 -26.34 -8.90
C ASN A 568 48.81 -27.46 -8.10
N SER A 569 49.46 -27.91 -7.03
CA SER A 569 49.03 -29.09 -6.24
C SER A 569 47.71 -28.89 -5.48
N ASN A 570 47.25 -27.64 -5.36
CA ASN A 570 45.97 -27.23 -4.79
C ASN A 570 44.84 -27.10 -5.82
N GLU A 571 45.12 -27.11 -7.13
CA GLU A 571 44.14 -26.94 -8.22
C GLU A 571 43.39 -28.26 -8.51
N LYS A 572 42.74 -28.80 -7.46
CA LYS A 572 42.11 -30.14 -7.50
C LYS A 572 41.03 -30.24 -8.58
N GLU A 573 40.16 -29.24 -8.71
CA GLU A 573 39.07 -29.24 -9.69
C GLU A 573 39.60 -29.26 -11.13
N PHE A 574 40.64 -28.45 -11.40
CA PHE A 574 41.30 -28.41 -12.69
C PHE A 574 41.99 -29.74 -13.02
N LYS A 575 42.71 -30.31 -12.04
CA LYS A 575 43.31 -31.66 -12.13
C LYS A 575 42.29 -32.72 -12.53
N ASP A 576 41.15 -32.73 -11.85
CA ASP A 576 40.14 -33.76 -12.00
C ASP A 576 39.34 -33.54 -13.32
N ARG A 577 39.15 -32.29 -13.78
CA ARG A 577 38.64 -31.99 -15.14
C ARG A 577 39.59 -32.47 -16.24
N ILE A 578 40.89 -32.20 -16.13
CA ILE A 578 41.89 -32.65 -17.11
C ILE A 578 41.86 -34.19 -17.20
N LYS A 579 41.89 -34.90 -16.07
CA LYS A 579 41.74 -36.37 -16.05
C LYS A 579 40.43 -36.84 -16.68
N TYR A 580 39.31 -36.16 -16.39
CA TYR A 580 38.01 -36.46 -16.99
C TYR A 580 38.02 -36.34 -18.52
N ILE A 581 38.62 -35.28 -19.07
CA ILE A 581 38.69 -35.07 -20.53
C ILE A 581 39.45 -36.22 -21.22
N PHE A 582 40.64 -36.59 -20.75
CA PHE A 582 41.41 -37.69 -21.33
C PHE A 582 40.71 -39.06 -21.16
N LYS A 583 39.98 -39.25 -20.06
CA LYS A 583 39.16 -40.45 -19.84
C LYS A 583 37.91 -40.48 -20.74
N LYS A 584 37.33 -39.32 -21.10
CA LYS A 584 36.15 -39.24 -21.98
C LYS A 584 36.49 -39.31 -23.47
N LEU A 585 37.48 -38.56 -23.94
CA LEU A 585 37.84 -38.53 -25.36
C LEU A 585 38.52 -39.83 -25.81
N TRP A 586 39.32 -40.47 -24.94
CA TRP A 586 40.19 -41.57 -25.36
C TRP A 586 40.30 -42.75 -24.37
N ASN A 587 39.49 -42.77 -23.29
CA ASN A 587 39.57 -43.78 -22.23
C ASN A 587 41.00 -43.96 -21.65
N VAL A 588 41.65 -42.84 -21.32
CA VAL A 588 43.01 -42.80 -20.76
C VAL A 588 43.01 -42.15 -19.39
N GLU A 589 43.54 -42.86 -18.39
CA GLU A 589 43.85 -42.26 -17.09
C GLU A 589 45.27 -41.67 -17.09
N LEU A 590 45.41 -40.48 -16.49
CA LEU A 590 46.67 -39.77 -16.37
C LEU A 590 47.32 -40.07 -15.02
N TYR A 591 48.60 -40.46 -15.04
CA TYR A 591 49.39 -40.64 -13.82
C TYR A 591 49.94 -39.30 -13.33
N GLU A 592 50.09 -39.17 -12.01
CA GLU A 592 50.58 -37.95 -11.35
C GLU A 592 52.09 -38.05 -11.09
N ILE A 593 52.83 -37.01 -11.47
CA ILE A 593 54.25 -36.82 -11.12
C ILE A 593 54.31 -35.68 -10.10
N LYS A 594 54.75 -35.98 -8.88
CA LYS A 594 54.97 -34.96 -7.82
C LYS A 594 56.40 -34.45 -7.91
N HIS A 595 56.58 -33.13 -7.92
CA HIS A 595 57.90 -32.49 -7.86
C HIS A 595 58.22 -32.11 -6.41
N GLY A 596 59.36 -32.55 -5.88
CA GLY A 596 59.73 -32.35 -4.47
C GLY A 596 59.87 -30.86 -4.09
N ASN A 597 59.42 -30.51 -2.87
CA ASN A 597 59.44 -29.17 -2.28
C ASN A 597 58.90 -28.02 -3.16
N LYS A 598 58.01 -28.32 -4.12
CA LYS A 598 57.28 -27.32 -4.92
C LYS A 598 55.80 -27.63 -4.93
N SER A 599 54.98 -26.58 -4.96
CA SER A 599 53.51 -26.64 -4.97
C SER A 599 52.93 -27.06 -6.34
N GLY A 600 53.61 -27.92 -7.09
CA GLY A 600 53.29 -28.24 -8.48
C GLY A 600 53.34 -29.73 -8.78
N ILE A 601 52.39 -30.18 -9.60
CA ILE A 601 52.25 -31.56 -10.06
C ILE A 601 52.14 -31.58 -11.59
N THR A 602 52.59 -32.67 -12.21
CA THR A 602 52.39 -32.91 -13.64
C THR A 602 51.46 -34.10 -13.83
N LEU A 603 50.35 -33.89 -14.54
CA LEU A 603 49.54 -34.96 -15.10
C LEU A 603 50.19 -35.43 -16.41
N ALA A 604 50.35 -36.74 -16.60
CA ALA A 604 51.02 -37.25 -17.79
C ALA A 604 50.41 -38.54 -18.36
N THR A 605 50.60 -38.72 -19.67
CA THR A 605 50.42 -40.00 -20.37
C THR A 605 51.49 -40.18 -21.45
N ALA A 606 51.87 -41.43 -21.71
CA ALA A 606 52.88 -41.82 -22.70
C ALA A 606 52.31 -42.69 -23.84
N LYS A 607 50.98 -42.68 -24.03
CA LYS A 607 50.32 -43.34 -25.17
C LYS A 607 50.53 -42.51 -26.45
N LYS A 608 51.13 -43.11 -27.48
CA LYS A 608 51.53 -42.40 -28.71
C LYS A 608 50.36 -41.84 -29.52
N GLU A 609 49.25 -42.56 -29.67
CA GLU A 609 48.06 -42.04 -30.36
C GLU A 609 47.58 -40.72 -29.74
N ILE A 610 47.53 -40.67 -28.40
CA ILE A 610 47.06 -39.52 -27.63
C ILE A 610 47.92 -38.29 -27.90
N TYR A 611 49.24 -38.44 -27.96
CA TYR A 611 50.13 -37.34 -28.33
C TYR A 611 49.77 -36.76 -29.70
N HIS A 612 49.50 -37.60 -30.70
CA HIS A 612 49.17 -37.14 -32.05
C HIS A 612 47.78 -36.50 -32.13
N HIS A 613 46.78 -37.06 -31.42
CA HIS A 613 45.47 -36.42 -31.29
C HIS A 613 45.58 -35.05 -30.63
N VAL A 614 46.34 -34.96 -29.53
CA VAL A 614 46.53 -33.72 -28.78
C VAL A 614 47.30 -32.65 -29.58
N ALA A 615 48.35 -33.03 -30.31
CA ALA A 615 49.06 -32.10 -31.19
C ALA A 615 48.13 -31.49 -32.24
N LYS A 616 47.32 -32.33 -32.91
CA LYS A 616 46.37 -31.87 -33.92
C LYS A 616 45.34 -30.87 -33.36
N LEU A 617 44.88 -31.04 -32.12
CA LEU A 617 43.94 -30.12 -31.48
C LEU A 617 44.52 -28.72 -31.22
N LEU A 618 45.84 -28.60 -31.05
CA LEU A 618 46.51 -27.29 -30.96
C LEU A 618 46.66 -26.65 -32.35
N ASP A 619 47.05 -27.43 -33.36
CA ASP A 619 47.21 -26.95 -34.74
C ASP A 619 45.87 -26.49 -35.38
N GLU A 620 44.73 -26.97 -34.86
CA GLU A 620 43.39 -26.63 -35.34
C GLU A 620 42.59 -25.72 -34.37
N ILE A 621 43.20 -25.19 -33.29
CA ILE A 621 42.47 -24.52 -32.20
C ILE A 621 41.57 -23.35 -32.63
N GLU A 622 41.96 -22.57 -33.64
CA GLU A 622 41.17 -21.44 -34.17
C GLU A 622 39.85 -21.87 -34.85
N LYS A 623 39.72 -23.15 -35.17
CA LYS A 623 38.54 -23.81 -35.78
C LYS A 623 37.67 -24.53 -34.75
N LEU A 624 38.16 -24.71 -33.52
CA LEU A 624 37.39 -25.27 -32.41
C LEU A 624 36.44 -24.21 -31.83
N ASP A 625 35.49 -24.63 -30.98
CA ASP A 625 34.55 -23.72 -30.34
C ASP A 625 35.28 -22.66 -29.48
N ALA A 626 35.12 -21.39 -29.85
CA ALA A 626 35.86 -20.28 -29.25
C ALA A 626 35.61 -20.13 -27.75
N ARG A 627 34.40 -20.47 -27.27
CA ARG A 627 34.01 -20.39 -25.86
C ARG A 627 34.80 -21.37 -25.01
N SER A 628 34.87 -22.64 -25.43
CA SER A 628 35.58 -23.71 -24.74
C SER A 628 37.10 -23.52 -24.82
N ALA A 629 37.64 -23.11 -25.97
CA ALA A 629 39.05 -22.74 -26.10
C ALA A 629 39.44 -21.58 -25.17
N LEU A 630 38.64 -20.49 -25.14
CA LEU A 630 38.87 -19.38 -24.20
C LEU A 630 38.69 -19.80 -22.74
N ARG A 631 37.73 -20.67 -22.41
CA ARG A 631 37.55 -21.17 -21.04
C ARG A 631 38.75 -22.00 -20.57
N GLY A 632 39.24 -22.90 -21.42
CA GLY A 632 40.42 -23.71 -21.14
C GLY A 632 41.68 -22.85 -20.96
N PHE A 633 41.86 -21.86 -21.82
CA PHE A 633 42.97 -20.91 -21.70
C PHE A 633 42.83 -19.99 -20.48
N PHE A 634 41.61 -19.55 -20.15
CA PHE A 634 41.33 -18.75 -18.95
C PHE A 634 41.62 -19.54 -17.66
N GLU A 635 41.39 -20.85 -17.65
CA GLU A 635 41.71 -21.69 -16.50
C GLU A 635 43.22 -21.84 -16.27
N GLY A 636 44.03 -21.83 -17.33
CA GLY A 636 45.50 -21.71 -17.22
C GLY A 636 45.95 -20.26 -16.98
N ASP A 637 46.19 -19.53 -18.09
CA ASP A 637 46.87 -18.22 -18.12
C ASP A 637 45.90 -17.02 -17.84
N GLY A 638 44.63 -17.29 -17.53
CA GLY A 638 43.63 -16.28 -17.17
C GLY A 638 43.63 -15.88 -15.69
N SER A 639 43.20 -14.65 -15.42
CA SER A 639 43.14 -14.07 -14.08
C SER A 639 42.01 -13.04 -13.95
N VAL A 640 41.60 -12.74 -12.72
CA VAL A 640 40.62 -11.69 -12.40
C VAL A 640 41.32 -10.58 -11.62
N ASN A 641 41.27 -9.35 -12.12
CA ASN A 641 41.84 -8.18 -11.45
C ASN A 641 40.77 -7.49 -10.62
N PHE A 642 40.81 -7.68 -9.29
CA PHE A 642 39.85 -7.08 -8.37
C PHE A 642 39.94 -5.55 -8.27
N VAL A 643 41.12 -4.96 -8.44
CA VAL A 643 41.32 -3.51 -8.30
C VAL A 643 40.67 -2.74 -9.46
N ARG A 644 40.79 -3.27 -10.69
CA ARG A 644 40.14 -2.70 -11.89
C ARG A 644 38.77 -3.34 -12.20
N ARG A 645 38.40 -4.37 -11.43
CA ARG A 645 37.24 -5.24 -11.61
C ARG A 645 37.15 -5.76 -13.07
N THR A 646 38.26 -6.29 -13.59
CA THR A 646 38.41 -6.73 -14.99
C THR A 646 38.84 -8.19 -15.11
N ILE A 647 38.58 -8.78 -16.28
CA ILE A 647 39.07 -10.13 -16.63
C ILE A 647 40.32 -9.96 -17.48
N VAL A 648 41.42 -10.61 -17.09
CA VAL A 648 42.75 -10.40 -17.67
C VAL A 648 43.41 -11.72 -18.07
N PHE A 649 43.69 -11.86 -19.36
CA PHE A 649 44.59 -12.89 -19.88
C PHE A 649 46.01 -12.34 -19.89
N ASN A 650 46.98 -13.08 -19.32
CA ASN A 650 48.39 -12.67 -19.29
C ASN A 650 49.29 -13.68 -20.00
N HIS A 651 50.53 -13.28 -20.32
CA HIS A 651 51.49 -14.18 -20.95
C HIS A 651 52.96 -13.74 -20.75
N SER A 652 53.88 -14.70 -20.67
CA SER A 652 55.33 -14.46 -20.69
C SER A 652 55.87 -14.46 -22.13
N ALA A 653 56.91 -13.67 -22.41
CA ALA A 653 57.31 -13.32 -23.79
C ALA A 653 57.81 -14.44 -24.74
N LYS A 654 57.65 -15.73 -24.40
CA LYS A 654 58.23 -16.87 -25.14
C LYS A 654 57.41 -17.42 -26.31
N ASN A 655 56.12 -17.11 -26.43
CA ASN A 655 55.28 -17.55 -27.56
C ASN A 655 54.28 -16.45 -27.92
N LYS A 656 54.64 -15.55 -28.85
CA LYS A 656 53.90 -14.29 -29.07
C LYS A 656 52.46 -14.50 -29.55
N ASP A 657 52.19 -15.62 -30.20
CA ASP A 657 50.98 -15.84 -31.00
C ASP A 657 49.81 -16.34 -30.14
N LYS A 658 50.06 -16.88 -28.93
CA LYS A 658 49.02 -17.30 -27.98
C LYS A 658 47.93 -16.24 -27.76
N LEU A 659 48.33 -15.00 -27.43
CA LEU A 659 47.37 -13.94 -27.14
C LEU A 659 46.69 -13.41 -28.42
N LYS A 660 47.31 -13.57 -29.59
CA LYS A 660 46.66 -13.25 -30.87
C LYS A 660 45.48 -14.19 -31.11
N ILE A 661 45.65 -15.49 -30.83
CA ILE A 661 44.56 -16.48 -30.85
C ILE A 661 43.47 -16.08 -29.83
N VAL A 662 43.83 -15.72 -28.58
CA VAL A 662 42.85 -15.28 -27.56
C VAL A 662 42.04 -14.07 -28.01
N ALA A 663 42.67 -13.05 -28.62
CA ALA A 663 41.99 -11.90 -29.20
C ALA A 663 41.01 -12.32 -30.30
N GLU A 664 41.45 -13.10 -31.29
CA GLU A 664 40.60 -13.55 -32.40
C GLU A 664 39.44 -14.44 -31.96
N LEU A 665 39.59 -15.20 -30.86
CA LEU A 665 38.50 -15.95 -30.25
C LEU A 665 37.52 -15.06 -29.48
N LEU A 666 37.96 -13.92 -28.91
CA LEU A 666 37.09 -12.94 -28.24
C LEU A 666 36.30 -12.11 -29.26
N ASP A 667 36.93 -11.72 -30.37
CA ASP A 667 36.28 -11.02 -31.49
C ASP A 667 35.19 -11.91 -32.12
N LYS A 668 35.45 -13.21 -32.30
CA LYS A 668 34.45 -14.21 -32.73
C LYS A 668 33.23 -14.33 -31.80
N LEU A 669 33.30 -13.83 -30.57
CA LEU A 669 32.20 -13.82 -29.59
C LEU A 669 31.61 -12.42 -29.35
N GLY A 670 32.09 -11.38 -30.05
CA GLY A 670 31.63 -10.01 -29.86
C GLY A 670 31.89 -9.47 -28.45
N ILE A 671 32.97 -9.91 -27.80
CA ILE A 671 33.39 -9.49 -26.45
C ILE A 671 34.47 -8.43 -26.58
N GLY A 672 34.16 -7.18 -26.25
CA GLY A 672 35.11 -6.07 -26.29
C GLY A 672 36.24 -6.19 -25.26
N TYR A 673 37.48 -6.04 -25.73
CA TYR A 673 38.70 -6.13 -24.92
C TYR A 673 39.70 -5.00 -25.26
N SER A 674 40.73 -4.86 -24.44
CA SER A 674 41.85 -3.92 -24.65
C SER A 674 43.20 -4.62 -24.57
N TRP A 675 44.14 -4.21 -25.42
CA TRP A 675 45.53 -4.68 -25.43
C TRP A 675 46.43 -3.78 -24.57
N HIS A 676 47.26 -4.37 -23.72
CA HIS A 676 48.31 -3.64 -22.99
C HIS A 676 49.66 -4.38 -23.03
N GLU A 677 50.74 -3.67 -23.40
CA GLU A 677 52.11 -4.19 -23.41
C GLU A 677 52.98 -3.45 -22.38
N PHE A 678 53.43 -4.16 -21.35
CA PHE A 678 54.28 -3.64 -20.28
C PHE A 678 55.74 -3.96 -20.56
N LYS A 679 56.53 -2.92 -20.83
CA LYS A 679 57.97 -3.00 -21.14
C LYS A 679 58.79 -2.88 -19.85
N GLY A 680 59.28 -4.01 -19.36
CA GLY A 680 60.19 -4.11 -18.21
C GLY A 680 61.07 -5.36 -18.30
N ASN A 681 61.85 -5.66 -17.25
CA ASN A 681 62.86 -6.75 -17.24
C ASN A 681 62.32 -8.15 -17.60
N LYS A 682 61.01 -8.37 -17.52
CA LYS A 682 60.29 -9.40 -18.28
C LYS A 682 59.14 -8.70 -19.00
N PRO A 683 59.20 -8.50 -20.33
CA PRO A 683 58.10 -7.86 -21.04
C PRO A 683 56.86 -8.76 -20.99
N MET A 684 55.72 -8.16 -20.67
CA MET A 684 54.44 -8.85 -20.49
C MET A 684 53.40 -8.21 -21.40
N ARG A 685 52.61 -9.05 -22.07
CA ARG A 685 51.42 -8.62 -22.81
C ARG A 685 50.20 -9.15 -22.08
N ILE A 686 49.14 -8.34 -22.02
CA ILE A 686 47.84 -8.76 -21.49
C ILE A 686 46.72 -8.35 -22.44
N ILE A 687 45.63 -9.11 -22.39
CA ILE A 687 44.31 -8.73 -22.92
C ILE A 687 43.38 -8.53 -21.73
N GLU A 688 42.68 -7.40 -21.69
CA GLU A 688 41.85 -6.98 -20.56
C GLU A 688 40.43 -6.65 -21.00
N ILE A 689 39.45 -7.37 -20.44
CA ILE A 689 38.01 -7.18 -20.68
C ILE A 689 37.47 -6.30 -19.55
N ALA A 690 37.05 -5.08 -19.91
CA ALA A 690 36.87 -4.00 -18.95
C ALA A 690 35.43 -3.46 -18.78
N LYS A 691 34.65 -3.38 -19.86
CA LYS A 691 33.25 -2.88 -19.81
C LYS A 691 32.35 -3.90 -19.12
N ARG A 692 31.28 -3.45 -18.44
CA ARG A 692 30.37 -4.39 -17.76
C ARG A 692 29.76 -5.37 -18.75
N ASP A 693 29.20 -4.90 -19.85
CA ASP A 693 28.47 -5.77 -20.79
C ASP A 693 29.39 -6.82 -21.42
N ASP A 694 30.65 -6.47 -21.70
CA ASP A 694 31.65 -7.42 -22.19
C ASP A 694 32.10 -8.42 -21.10
N ILE A 695 32.17 -8.02 -19.84
CA ILE A 695 32.41 -8.94 -18.70
C ILE A 695 31.19 -9.85 -18.48
N VAL A 696 29.96 -9.35 -18.62
CA VAL A 696 28.73 -10.18 -18.56
C VAL A 696 28.70 -11.15 -19.73
N LYS A 697 28.97 -10.71 -20.97
CA LYS A 697 29.12 -11.58 -22.14
C LYS A 697 30.21 -12.64 -21.92
N PHE A 698 31.36 -12.28 -21.35
CA PHE A 698 32.43 -13.25 -21.07
C PHE A 698 32.04 -14.26 -19.99
N ALA A 699 31.49 -13.82 -18.85
CA ALA A 699 30.99 -14.71 -17.81
C ALA A 699 29.86 -15.63 -18.32
N THR A 700 29.09 -15.11 -19.28
CA THR A 700 28.03 -15.82 -19.98
C THR A 700 28.63 -16.86 -20.94
N LEU A 701 29.13 -16.43 -22.09
CA LEU A 701 29.57 -17.29 -23.19
C LEU A 701 30.78 -18.17 -22.80
N VAL A 702 31.77 -17.61 -22.09
CA VAL A 702 33.04 -18.28 -21.77
C VAL A 702 32.99 -18.91 -20.37
N GLY A 703 33.04 -18.10 -19.31
CA GLY A 703 33.18 -18.53 -17.92
C GLY A 703 34.57 -19.11 -17.58
N ALA A 704 34.64 -19.92 -16.53
CA ALA A 704 35.85 -20.64 -16.09
C ALA A 704 35.57 -22.14 -15.88
N ILE A 705 36.58 -22.93 -15.51
CA ILE A 705 36.45 -24.35 -15.16
C ILE A 705 36.42 -24.54 -13.64
N SER A 706 37.27 -23.82 -12.89
CA SER A 706 37.24 -23.88 -11.42
C SER A 706 36.16 -23.00 -10.81
N ASN A 707 35.66 -23.43 -9.65
CA ASN A 707 34.77 -22.63 -8.82
C ASN A 707 35.48 -21.37 -8.32
N ASP A 708 36.77 -21.45 -7.97
CA ASP A 708 37.58 -20.29 -7.57
C ASP A 708 37.60 -19.18 -8.64
N LYS A 709 37.94 -19.50 -9.91
CA LYS A 709 37.91 -18.50 -10.98
C LYS A 709 36.49 -18.04 -11.33
N SER A 710 35.49 -18.92 -11.20
CA SER A 710 34.07 -18.59 -11.43
C SER A 710 33.52 -17.63 -10.37
N GLU A 711 33.79 -17.88 -9.09
CA GLU A 711 33.45 -16.98 -7.97
C GLU A 711 34.19 -15.65 -8.09
N LYS A 712 35.45 -15.65 -8.53
CA LYS A 712 36.19 -14.40 -8.77
C LYS A 712 35.55 -13.55 -9.87
N ILE A 713 35.11 -14.16 -10.98
CA ILE A 713 34.33 -13.47 -12.03
C ILE A 713 32.99 -12.96 -11.46
N LYS A 714 32.24 -13.81 -10.78
CA LYS A 714 30.93 -13.46 -10.19
C LYS A 714 31.07 -12.29 -9.22
N ARG A 715 32.11 -12.29 -8.39
CA ARG A 715 32.41 -11.23 -7.43
C ARG A 715 32.74 -9.90 -8.11
N ILE A 716 33.57 -9.85 -9.16
CA ILE A 716 33.79 -8.57 -9.86
C ILE A 716 32.55 -8.09 -10.64
N LEU A 717 31.65 -8.99 -11.05
CA LEU A 717 30.36 -8.62 -11.62
C LEU A 717 29.42 -8.05 -10.55
N GLU A 718 29.33 -8.68 -9.38
CA GLU A 718 28.58 -8.19 -8.21
C GLU A 718 29.10 -6.81 -7.78
N GLU A 719 30.41 -6.67 -7.58
CA GLU A 719 31.08 -5.40 -7.24
C GLU A 719 30.93 -4.33 -8.35
N LYS A 720 30.78 -4.71 -9.64
CA LYS A 720 30.41 -3.79 -10.74
C LYS A 720 28.90 -3.54 -10.89
N THR A 721 28.03 -4.13 -10.07
CA THR A 721 26.57 -3.88 -10.16
C THR A 721 26.20 -2.53 -9.54
N PHE A 722 27.09 -1.99 -8.70
CA PHE A 722 26.94 -0.74 -7.96
C PHE A 722 27.56 0.49 -8.68
N GLU A 723 28.04 0.35 -9.92
CA GLU A 723 28.65 1.45 -10.70
C GLU A 723 28.24 1.31 -12.19
N ILE A 724 27.04 1.76 -12.56
CA ILE A 724 26.55 1.62 -13.95
C ILE A 724 25.75 2.84 -14.43
N SER A 725 26.45 3.80 -15.03
CA SER A 725 25.91 4.48 -16.22
C SER A 725 26.28 3.65 -17.46
N GLY A 726 25.29 3.30 -18.29
CA GLY A 726 25.44 2.38 -19.44
C GLY A 726 24.96 0.96 -19.13
N GLY A 727 23.65 0.72 -19.28
CA GLY A 727 22.99 -0.53 -18.89
C GLY A 727 22.55 -1.40 -20.07
N PHE A 728 22.65 -2.71 -19.81
CA PHE A 728 22.64 -3.92 -20.63
C PHE A 728 21.66 -4.08 -21.83
N TYR A 729 20.67 -3.19 -22.03
CA TYR A 729 19.67 -3.30 -23.11
C TYR A 729 19.44 -1.96 -23.83
N ASP A 730 19.80 -1.81 -25.10
CA ASP A 730 19.40 -0.62 -25.89
C ASP A 730 18.00 -0.78 -26.50
N ILE A 731 17.32 0.35 -26.71
CA ILE A 731 15.89 0.41 -27.11
C ILE A 731 15.67 -0.26 -28.47
N GLU A 732 16.58 0.01 -29.39
CA GLU A 732 16.50 -0.36 -30.81
C GLU A 732 16.68 -1.88 -31.04
N ASP A 733 17.19 -2.59 -30.04
CA ASP A 733 17.37 -4.04 -30.04
C ASP A 733 16.08 -4.82 -29.68
N ILE A 734 14.99 -4.11 -29.32
CA ILE A 734 13.71 -4.71 -28.92
C ILE A 734 12.75 -4.82 -30.11
N LYS A 735 12.57 -6.05 -30.62
CA LYS A 735 11.58 -6.35 -31.67
C LYS A 735 10.40 -7.14 -31.11
N VAL A 736 9.19 -6.81 -31.58
CA VAL A 736 7.93 -7.39 -31.09
C VAL A 736 7.22 -8.13 -32.22
N SER A 737 6.63 -9.29 -31.93
CA SER A 737 5.93 -10.14 -32.91
C SER A 737 4.56 -10.59 -32.40
N THR A 738 3.58 -10.71 -33.29
CA THR A 738 2.18 -10.99 -32.95
C THR A 738 1.81 -12.47 -32.99
N SER A 739 1.49 -13.05 -31.83
CA SER A 739 0.82 -14.34 -31.69
C SER A 739 -0.04 -14.32 -30.42
N HIS A 740 -1.27 -14.84 -30.49
CA HIS A 740 -2.14 -14.98 -29.32
C HIS A 740 -1.83 -16.28 -28.57
N TYR A 741 -1.96 -16.24 -27.25
CA TYR A 741 -1.53 -17.34 -26.39
C TYR A 741 -2.66 -17.95 -25.53
N ARG A 742 -2.66 -19.28 -25.40
CA ARG A 742 -3.53 -20.09 -24.53
C ARG A 742 -2.80 -21.37 -24.10
N GLY A 743 -2.71 -21.59 -22.79
CA GLY A 743 -2.02 -22.72 -22.17
C GLY A 743 -1.31 -22.24 -20.88
N LYS A 744 -0.19 -22.85 -20.52
CA LYS A 744 0.32 -23.03 -19.15
C LYS A 744 0.73 -21.75 -18.40
N VAL A 745 1.48 -21.88 -17.30
CA VAL A 745 2.19 -20.79 -16.61
C VAL A 745 3.53 -21.31 -16.13
N TYR A 746 4.58 -20.50 -16.19
CA TYR A 746 5.89 -20.91 -15.67
C TYR A 746 6.52 -19.85 -14.78
N ASP A 747 7.06 -20.31 -13.66
CA ASP A 747 7.96 -19.55 -12.79
C ASP A 747 9.25 -20.35 -12.60
N LEU A 748 10.36 -19.67 -12.32
CA LEU A 748 11.67 -20.28 -12.15
C LEU A 748 12.25 -19.87 -10.80
N THR A 749 13.08 -20.73 -10.19
CA THR A 749 13.86 -20.38 -9.01
C THR A 749 15.33 -20.51 -9.36
N LEU A 750 16.12 -19.47 -9.08
CA LEU A 750 17.49 -19.36 -9.55
C LEU A 750 18.52 -19.49 -8.42
N GLU A 751 19.73 -19.92 -8.77
CA GLU A 751 20.87 -19.96 -7.87
C GLU A 751 21.36 -18.54 -7.55
N GLY A 752 20.82 -17.99 -6.45
CA GLY A 752 21.20 -16.70 -5.87
C GLY A 752 20.05 -15.69 -5.73
N GLU A 753 18.92 -15.91 -6.42
CA GLU A 753 17.82 -14.92 -6.50
C GLU A 753 16.48 -15.53 -6.00
N PRO A 754 15.70 -14.80 -5.17
CA PRO A 754 14.48 -15.34 -4.54
C PRO A 754 13.22 -15.33 -5.42
N TYR A 755 13.25 -14.64 -6.57
CA TYR A 755 12.15 -14.59 -7.54
C TYR A 755 12.73 -14.53 -8.96
N TYR A 756 12.06 -15.16 -9.95
CA TYR A 756 12.48 -15.02 -11.34
C TYR A 756 11.88 -13.77 -12.01
N PHE A 757 12.73 -13.05 -12.74
CA PHE A 757 12.32 -12.01 -13.67
C PHE A 757 11.92 -12.65 -15.02
N ALA A 758 10.67 -13.09 -15.13
CA ALA A 758 10.03 -13.43 -16.41
C ALA A 758 9.83 -12.15 -17.24
N ASN A 759 10.93 -11.62 -17.79
CA ASN A 759 11.04 -10.35 -18.52
C ASN A 759 10.56 -9.07 -17.78
N GLY A 760 10.05 -9.14 -16.52
CA GLY A 760 10.14 -8.04 -15.55
C GLY A 760 8.95 -7.63 -14.65
N ILE A 761 7.94 -8.48 -14.38
CA ILE A 761 6.61 -8.03 -13.85
C ILE A 761 6.13 -8.81 -12.58
N GLN A 762 5.32 -8.18 -11.70
CA GLN A 762 4.73 -8.75 -10.45
C GLN A 762 3.33 -8.13 -10.10
N THR A 763 2.45 -8.85 -9.36
CA THR A 763 1.01 -8.51 -9.11
C THR A 763 0.62 -8.17 -7.63
N HIS A 764 -0.68 -7.98 -7.31
CA HIS A 764 -1.22 -7.38 -6.04
C HIS A 764 -2.65 -7.83 -5.66
N ASN A 765 -2.96 -7.93 -4.35
CA ASN A 765 -4.27 -8.35 -3.77
C ASN A 765 -5.29 -7.20 -3.56
N SER A 766 -6.56 -7.44 -3.89
CA SER A 766 -7.81 -6.87 -3.32
C SER A 766 -9.04 -7.33 -4.13
N MET A 767 -9.98 -8.09 -3.55
CA MET A 767 -10.99 -8.82 -4.33
C MET A 767 -11.93 -7.93 -5.18
N TYR A 768 -12.66 -6.98 -4.59
CA TYR A 768 -13.66 -6.20 -5.35
C TYR A 768 -13.06 -5.30 -6.45
N PRO A 769 -11.96 -4.55 -6.24
CA PRO A 769 -11.28 -3.84 -7.32
C PRO A 769 -10.86 -4.76 -8.48
N SER A 770 -10.37 -5.97 -8.17
CA SER A 770 -10.01 -6.97 -9.18
C SER A 770 -11.24 -7.52 -9.91
N ILE A 771 -12.37 -7.76 -9.24
CA ILE A 771 -13.64 -8.14 -9.88
C ILE A 771 -14.11 -7.03 -10.85
N MET A 772 -14.07 -5.77 -10.43
CA MET A 772 -14.46 -4.64 -11.27
C MET A 772 -13.55 -4.48 -12.50
N ILE A 773 -12.25 -4.73 -12.37
CA ILE A 773 -11.31 -4.73 -13.50
C ILE A 773 -11.53 -5.93 -14.43
N SER A 774 -11.59 -7.15 -13.89
CA SER A 774 -11.63 -8.40 -14.68
C SER A 774 -12.93 -8.56 -15.46
N TYR A 775 -14.06 -8.16 -14.89
CA TYR A 775 -15.38 -8.22 -15.54
C TYR A 775 -15.82 -6.87 -16.14
N ASN A 776 -14.92 -5.89 -16.17
CA ASN A 776 -15.13 -4.55 -16.72
C ASN A 776 -16.37 -3.83 -16.15
N ILE A 777 -16.63 -3.97 -14.84
CA ILE A 777 -17.85 -3.48 -14.19
C ILE A 777 -17.76 -1.97 -13.99
N SER A 778 -18.58 -1.24 -14.75
CA SER A 778 -18.63 0.23 -14.78
C SER A 778 -20.00 0.68 -15.32
N PRO A 779 -20.52 1.89 -15.01
CA PRO A 779 -21.86 2.29 -15.46
C PRO A 779 -21.92 2.49 -16.98
N ASP A 780 -20.80 2.88 -17.59
CA ASP A 780 -20.60 3.00 -19.04
C ASP A 780 -20.47 1.66 -19.78
N THR A 781 -20.26 0.55 -19.08
CA THR A 781 -20.13 -0.79 -19.70
C THR A 781 -21.38 -1.64 -19.58
N LEU A 782 -22.31 -1.31 -18.67
CA LEU A 782 -23.62 -1.94 -18.51
C LEU A 782 -24.41 -1.86 -19.85
N ASN A 783 -24.70 -3.00 -20.48
CA ASN A 783 -25.32 -3.05 -21.80
C ASN A 783 -25.96 -4.43 -22.10
N SER A 784 -27.09 -4.44 -22.82
CA SER A 784 -27.85 -5.65 -23.18
C SER A 784 -27.22 -6.52 -24.27
N SER A 785 -26.20 -6.02 -24.98
CA SER A 785 -25.47 -6.71 -26.05
C SER A 785 -24.95 -8.12 -25.70
N ASP A 786 -24.66 -8.94 -26.72
CA ASP A 786 -24.28 -10.34 -26.53
C ASP A 786 -22.82 -10.56 -26.12
N ASP A 787 -21.86 -9.71 -26.55
CA ASP A 787 -20.47 -9.80 -26.09
C ASP A 787 -20.26 -9.11 -24.73
N CYS A 788 -20.93 -9.67 -23.71
CA CYS A 788 -20.87 -9.21 -22.33
C CYS A 788 -20.34 -10.29 -21.39
N HIS A 789 -19.78 -9.87 -20.26
CA HIS A 789 -19.75 -10.66 -19.05
C HIS A 789 -21.14 -10.60 -18.40
N ILE A 790 -21.71 -11.75 -18.05
CA ILE A 790 -23.00 -11.84 -17.36
C ILE A 790 -22.71 -12.11 -15.89
N ALA A 791 -23.20 -11.24 -15.00
CA ALA A 791 -23.05 -11.42 -13.56
C ALA A 791 -23.89 -12.63 -13.08
N PRO A 792 -23.32 -13.54 -12.25
CA PRO A 792 -24.07 -14.65 -11.70
C PRO A 792 -25.19 -14.14 -10.79
N GLU A 793 -26.23 -14.95 -10.59
CA GLU A 793 -27.41 -14.68 -9.75
C GLU A 793 -28.31 -13.51 -10.21
N VAL A 794 -27.74 -12.35 -10.57
CA VAL A 794 -28.46 -11.11 -10.91
C VAL A 794 -28.58 -10.85 -12.42
N GLY A 795 -27.80 -11.52 -13.27
CA GLY A 795 -27.93 -11.47 -14.74
C GLY A 795 -27.44 -10.18 -15.42
N HIS A 796 -26.99 -9.17 -14.66
CA HIS A 796 -26.47 -7.91 -15.21
C HIS A 796 -25.34 -8.11 -16.22
N ARG A 797 -25.42 -7.44 -17.36
CA ARG A 797 -24.52 -7.62 -18.51
C ARG A 797 -23.56 -6.43 -18.66
N PHE A 798 -22.26 -6.68 -18.66
CA PHE A 798 -21.21 -5.67 -18.85
C PHE A 798 -20.36 -6.00 -20.08
N ARG A 799 -20.21 -5.04 -21.00
CA ARG A 799 -19.42 -5.21 -22.24
C ARG A 799 -17.97 -5.59 -21.91
N LYS A 800 -17.40 -6.54 -22.65
CA LYS A 800 -15.98 -6.91 -22.49
C LYS A 800 -15.03 -5.78 -22.93
N HIS A 801 -15.42 -5.07 -23.99
CA HIS A 801 -14.69 -3.92 -24.53
C HIS A 801 -15.65 -2.80 -24.97
N PRO A 802 -15.20 -1.52 -25.00
CA PRO A 802 -13.91 -1.02 -24.51
C PRO A 802 -13.80 -1.06 -22.98
N ASP A 803 -12.60 -0.79 -22.46
CA ASP A 803 -12.35 -0.72 -21.02
C ASP A 803 -13.10 0.48 -20.39
N GLY A 804 -13.96 0.19 -19.42
CA GLY A 804 -14.87 1.17 -18.80
C GLY A 804 -14.17 2.17 -17.89
N PHE A 805 -14.88 3.23 -17.51
CA PHE A 805 -14.35 4.31 -16.66
C PHE A 805 -13.71 3.79 -15.37
N PHE A 806 -14.42 2.99 -14.56
CA PHE A 806 -13.86 2.46 -13.32
C PHE A 806 -12.67 1.52 -13.55
N LYS A 807 -12.69 0.68 -14.60
CA LYS A 807 -11.58 -0.22 -14.93
C LYS A 807 -10.29 0.55 -15.20
N ARG A 808 -10.35 1.58 -16.06
CA ARG A 808 -9.23 2.47 -16.40
C ARG A 808 -8.65 3.13 -15.14
N ILE A 809 -9.50 3.68 -14.28
CA ILE A 809 -9.07 4.39 -13.07
C ILE A 809 -8.53 3.44 -11.99
N LEU A 810 -9.15 2.28 -11.77
CA LEU A 810 -8.66 1.29 -10.80
C LEU A 810 -7.32 0.68 -11.23
N GLN A 811 -7.11 0.42 -12.53
CA GLN A 811 -5.82 0.02 -13.08
C GLN A 811 -4.74 1.08 -12.80
N MET A 812 -5.03 2.35 -13.07
CA MET A 812 -4.13 3.49 -12.80
C MET A 812 -3.75 3.59 -11.32
N LEU A 813 -4.73 3.51 -10.41
CA LEU A 813 -4.50 3.57 -8.96
C LEU A 813 -3.63 2.39 -8.46
N ILE A 814 -3.91 1.17 -8.93
CA ILE A 814 -3.14 -0.03 -8.58
C ILE A 814 -1.71 0.04 -9.15
N GLN A 815 -1.55 0.56 -10.37
CA GLN A 815 -0.25 0.70 -11.02
C GLN A 815 0.63 1.75 -10.32
N ARG A 816 0.10 2.95 -10.03
CA ARG A 816 0.79 3.97 -9.24
C ARG A 816 1.18 3.45 -7.86
N ARG A 817 0.35 2.60 -7.25
CA ARG A 817 0.64 1.94 -5.98
C ARG A 817 1.79 0.93 -6.06
N ARG A 818 1.96 0.23 -7.19
CA ARG A 818 3.11 -0.66 -7.45
C ARG A 818 4.41 0.14 -7.58
N GLU A 819 4.40 1.25 -8.31
CA GLU A 819 5.55 2.15 -8.46
C GLU A 819 6.07 2.65 -7.10
N LEU A 820 5.16 3.17 -6.27
CA LEU A 820 5.50 3.66 -4.93
C LEU A 820 6.03 2.53 -4.03
N LYS A 821 5.40 1.35 -4.05
CA LYS A 821 5.89 0.16 -3.35
C LYS A 821 7.22 -0.37 -3.87
N LYS A 822 7.59 -0.12 -5.14
CA LYS A 822 8.92 -0.44 -5.66
C LYS A 822 9.95 0.52 -5.06
N ALA A 823 9.73 1.83 -5.21
CA ALA A 823 10.63 2.85 -4.69
C ALA A 823 10.78 2.78 -3.15
N MET A 824 9.77 2.35 -2.40
CA MET A 824 9.90 2.02 -0.97
C MET A 824 10.96 0.94 -0.66
N LYS A 825 11.21 -0.02 -1.56
CA LYS A 825 12.23 -1.08 -1.33
C LYS A 825 13.66 -0.56 -1.49
N GLU A 826 13.82 0.61 -2.10
CA GLU A 826 15.10 1.23 -2.44
C GLU A 826 15.54 2.26 -1.35
N LEU A 827 14.78 2.37 -0.26
CA LEU A 827 14.93 3.35 0.82
C LEU A 827 15.10 2.66 2.18
N GLU A 828 15.82 3.30 3.11
CA GLU A 828 15.98 2.77 4.46
C GLU A 828 14.64 2.73 5.20
N TYR A 829 14.36 1.60 5.85
CA TYR A 829 13.18 1.43 6.69
C TYR A 829 13.20 2.47 7.84
N ASN A 830 12.16 3.31 7.90
CA ASN A 830 12.00 4.51 8.73
C ASN A 830 12.58 5.85 8.20
N SER A 831 13.23 5.89 7.03
CA SER A 831 13.62 7.16 6.41
C SER A 831 12.41 8.08 6.15
N ALA A 832 12.64 9.38 5.98
CA ALA A 832 11.56 10.34 5.70
C ALA A 832 10.87 10.00 4.36
N GLU A 833 11.67 9.63 3.37
CA GLU A 833 11.26 9.19 2.04
C GLU A 833 10.49 7.87 2.11
N TYR A 834 10.94 6.89 2.90
CA TYR A 834 10.22 5.62 3.07
C TYR A 834 8.84 5.85 3.69
N ARG A 835 8.78 6.66 4.76
CA ARG A 835 7.52 7.04 5.42
C ARG A 835 6.59 7.74 4.43
N LEU A 836 7.10 8.71 3.68
CA LEU A 836 6.37 9.43 2.64
C LEU A 836 5.82 8.49 1.56
N LEU A 837 6.62 7.60 0.97
CA LEU A 837 6.12 6.67 -0.05
C LEU A 837 5.15 5.61 0.52
N ASN A 838 5.34 5.20 1.79
CA ASN A 838 4.40 4.32 2.48
C ASN A 838 3.01 4.97 2.62
N ILE A 839 2.99 6.25 3.01
CA ILE A 839 1.77 7.06 3.07
C ILE A 839 1.08 7.11 1.70
N LYS A 840 1.84 7.31 0.61
CA LYS A 840 1.27 7.35 -0.75
C LYS A 840 0.68 5.99 -1.17
N GLN A 841 1.36 4.86 -0.93
CA GLN A 841 0.78 3.55 -1.26
C GLN A 841 -0.40 3.15 -0.36
N ALA A 842 -0.44 3.63 0.89
CA ALA A 842 -1.56 3.42 1.81
C ALA A 842 -2.79 4.22 1.37
N THR A 843 -2.59 5.49 0.99
CA THR A 843 -3.62 6.38 0.43
C THR A 843 -4.27 5.76 -0.81
N LEU A 844 -3.45 5.26 -1.74
CA LEU A 844 -3.93 4.54 -2.92
C LEU A 844 -4.70 3.27 -2.58
N LYS A 845 -4.30 2.49 -1.56
CA LYS A 845 -5.09 1.32 -1.08
C LYS A 845 -6.47 1.77 -0.61
N VAL A 846 -6.52 2.81 0.22
CA VAL A 846 -7.75 3.35 0.80
C VAL A 846 -8.72 3.84 -0.27
N LEU A 847 -8.22 4.60 -1.27
CA LEU A 847 -9.05 5.10 -2.35
C LEU A 847 -9.54 3.97 -3.25
N THR A 848 -8.65 3.08 -3.71
CA THR A 848 -8.98 1.91 -4.57
C THR A 848 -10.08 1.05 -3.94
N ASN A 849 -9.94 0.69 -2.66
CA ASN A 849 -10.89 -0.20 -1.99
C ASN A 849 -12.23 0.49 -1.66
N SER A 850 -12.32 1.82 -1.80
CA SER A 850 -13.57 2.58 -1.58
C SER A 850 -14.51 2.56 -2.79
N PHE A 851 -14.06 2.15 -3.99
CA PHE A 851 -14.88 2.19 -5.23
C PHE A 851 -16.14 1.33 -5.16
N TYR A 852 -16.07 0.11 -4.63
CA TYR A 852 -17.26 -0.73 -4.45
C TYR A 852 -18.29 -0.09 -3.49
N GLY A 853 -17.82 0.49 -2.38
CA GLY A 853 -18.72 1.21 -1.46
C GLY A 853 -19.32 2.48 -2.07
N TYR A 854 -18.62 3.09 -3.02
CA TYR A 854 -19.07 4.27 -3.76
C TYR A 854 -20.18 3.96 -4.77
N THR A 855 -20.12 2.85 -5.52
CA THR A 855 -21.19 2.52 -6.50
C THR A 855 -22.55 2.26 -5.85
N GLY A 856 -22.56 1.79 -4.60
CA GLY A 856 -23.77 1.63 -3.79
C GLY A 856 -24.19 2.87 -2.98
N TRP A 857 -23.46 3.98 -3.03
CA TRP A 857 -23.77 5.20 -2.27
C TRP A 857 -24.61 6.16 -3.10
N ASN A 858 -25.82 6.50 -2.65
CA ASN A 858 -26.78 7.26 -3.46
C ASN A 858 -26.31 8.69 -3.83
N MET A 859 -25.46 9.33 -3.01
CA MET A 859 -24.92 10.65 -3.33
C MET A 859 -23.69 10.61 -4.27
N ALA A 860 -23.33 9.43 -4.79
CA ALA A 860 -22.34 9.28 -5.85
C ALA A 860 -22.90 9.80 -7.18
N ARG A 861 -22.10 10.55 -7.94
CA ARG A 861 -22.43 10.88 -9.34
C ARG A 861 -22.48 9.64 -10.22
N TRP A 862 -21.48 8.75 -10.11
CA TRP A 862 -21.49 7.46 -10.79
C TRP A 862 -22.09 6.36 -9.89
N TYR A 863 -23.24 6.64 -9.26
CA TYR A 863 -24.07 5.63 -8.60
C TYR A 863 -24.50 4.56 -9.62
N CYS A 864 -24.41 3.29 -9.25
CA CYS A 864 -24.77 2.17 -10.10
C CYS A 864 -25.05 0.93 -9.23
N ARG A 865 -26.34 0.72 -8.90
CA ARG A 865 -26.80 -0.43 -8.11
C ARG A 865 -26.41 -1.73 -8.79
N GLU A 866 -26.57 -1.81 -10.09
CA GLU A 866 -26.28 -2.97 -10.94
C GLU A 866 -24.79 -3.32 -10.89
N CYS A 867 -23.92 -2.31 -10.83
CA CYS A 867 -22.48 -2.48 -10.65
C CYS A 867 -22.14 -3.02 -9.25
N ALA A 868 -22.81 -2.50 -8.20
CA ALA A 868 -22.62 -2.98 -6.82
C ALA A 868 -23.12 -4.42 -6.66
N GLU A 869 -24.32 -4.73 -7.16
CA GLU A 869 -24.91 -6.06 -7.23
C GLU A 869 -23.99 -7.04 -7.96
N ALA A 870 -23.59 -6.73 -9.19
CA ALA A 870 -22.70 -7.60 -9.96
C ALA A 870 -21.34 -7.84 -9.28
N THR A 871 -20.76 -6.81 -8.66
CA THR A 871 -19.51 -6.93 -7.90
C THR A 871 -19.68 -7.85 -6.69
N THR A 872 -20.77 -7.71 -5.95
CA THR A 872 -21.08 -8.64 -4.84
C THR A 872 -21.33 -10.04 -5.34
N ALA A 873 -22.16 -10.23 -6.38
CA ALA A 873 -22.59 -11.54 -6.86
C ALA A 873 -21.44 -12.38 -7.43
N TRP A 874 -20.47 -11.77 -8.13
CA TRP A 874 -19.21 -12.45 -8.47
C TRP A 874 -18.44 -12.89 -7.23
N GLY A 875 -18.33 -12.04 -6.20
CA GLY A 875 -17.77 -12.43 -4.90
C GLY A 875 -18.54 -13.57 -4.22
N ARG A 876 -19.88 -13.54 -4.26
CA ARG A 876 -20.74 -14.62 -3.72
C ARG A 876 -20.48 -15.93 -4.46
N HIS A 877 -20.42 -15.90 -5.79
CA HIS A 877 -20.12 -17.04 -6.62
C HIS A 877 -18.73 -17.64 -6.32
N PHE A 878 -17.69 -16.81 -6.20
CA PHE A 878 -16.35 -17.29 -5.87
C PHE A 878 -16.28 -17.92 -4.48
N ILE A 879 -16.90 -17.32 -3.46
CA ILE A 879 -16.91 -17.87 -2.10
C ILE A 879 -17.69 -19.19 -2.06
N LYS A 880 -18.89 -19.25 -2.66
CA LYS A 880 -19.72 -20.47 -2.74
C LYS A 880 -18.99 -21.61 -3.48
N THR A 881 -18.39 -21.32 -4.63
CA THR A 881 -17.63 -22.32 -5.40
C THR A 881 -16.37 -22.75 -4.65
N SER A 882 -15.70 -21.84 -3.94
CA SER A 882 -14.52 -22.17 -3.13
C SER A 882 -14.86 -23.08 -1.95
N ALA A 883 -16.01 -22.86 -1.30
CA ALA A 883 -16.52 -23.73 -0.25
C ALA A 883 -16.80 -25.15 -0.78
N ARG A 884 -17.54 -25.29 -1.89
CA ARG A 884 -17.80 -26.58 -2.56
C ARG A 884 -16.51 -27.36 -2.83
N ILE A 885 -15.51 -26.71 -3.44
CA ILE A 885 -14.24 -27.34 -3.81
C ILE A 885 -13.46 -27.79 -2.56
N ALA A 886 -13.55 -27.04 -1.45
CA ALA A 886 -12.97 -27.44 -0.18
C ALA A 886 -13.67 -28.66 0.43
N GLU A 887 -15.00 -28.69 0.42
CA GLU A 887 -15.81 -29.82 0.91
C GLU A 887 -15.53 -31.10 0.11
N GLU A 888 -15.45 -31.02 -1.23
CA GLU A 888 -15.03 -32.12 -2.10
C GLU A 888 -13.60 -32.63 -1.82
N MET A 889 -12.72 -31.79 -1.27
CA MET A 889 -11.37 -32.18 -0.83
C MET A 889 -11.33 -32.68 0.62
N GLY A 890 -12.49 -32.91 1.25
CA GLY A 890 -12.63 -33.39 2.62
C GLY A 890 -12.28 -32.35 3.68
N PHE A 891 -12.40 -31.05 3.37
CA PHE A 891 -12.37 -29.99 4.37
C PHE A 891 -13.78 -29.73 4.91
N LYS A 892 -13.85 -29.28 6.16
CA LYS A 892 -15.02 -28.60 6.70
C LYS A 892 -14.81 -27.09 6.53
N VAL A 893 -15.68 -26.46 5.74
CA VAL A 893 -15.74 -25.00 5.66
C VAL A 893 -16.53 -24.53 6.87
N LEU A 894 -15.86 -23.86 7.80
CA LEU A 894 -16.44 -23.50 9.10
C LEU A 894 -17.17 -22.14 9.05
N TYR A 895 -16.73 -21.27 8.16
CA TYR A 895 -17.25 -19.92 7.99
C TYR A 895 -16.72 -19.31 6.67
N GLY A 896 -17.33 -18.22 6.21
CA GLY A 896 -16.83 -17.42 5.10
C GLY A 896 -17.47 -16.04 5.12
N ASP A 897 -16.67 -15.00 4.90
CA ASP A 897 -17.07 -13.60 5.09
C ASP A 897 -16.52 -12.75 3.95
N THR A 898 -17.41 -12.26 3.08
CA THR A 898 -17.18 -11.12 2.16
C THR A 898 -16.17 -11.32 1.03
N ASP A 899 -14.96 -11.71 1.39
CA ASP A 899 -13.75 -11.91 0.59
C ASP A 899 -12.87 -13.06 1.14
N SER A 900 -13.33 -13.83 2.13
CA SER A 900 -12.54 -14.89 2.80
C SER A 900 -13.34 -16.18 3.09
N ILE A 901 -12.65 -17.32 3.24
CA ILE A 901 -13.20 -18.59 3.77
C ILE A 901 -12.32 -19.18 4.87
N PHE A 902 -12.93 -19.86 5.84
CA PHE A 902 -12.29 -20.52 6.97
C PHE A 902 -12.41 -22.04 6.83
N VAL A 903 -11.28 -22.74 6.72
CA VAL A 903 -11.25 -24.19 6.47
C VAL A 903 -10.51 -24.96 7.56
N LYS A 904 -11.04 -26.16 7.89
CA LYS A 904 -10.44 -27.16 8.79
C LYS A 904 -10.46 -28.53 8.10
N LYS A 905 -9.53 -29.41 8.46
CA LYS A 905 -9.61 -30.85 8.15
C LYS A 905 -9.31 -31.62 9.44
N ASP A 906 -10.20 -32.54 9.82
CA ASP A 906 -10.10 -33.25 11.10
C ASP A 906 -8.93 -34.25 11.09
N ASN A 907 -8.47 -34.63 12.29
CA ASN A 907 -7.41 -35.63 12.53
C ASN A 907 -6.04 -35.31 11.90
N LEU A 908 -5.78 -34.07 11.50
CA LEU A 908 -4.48 -33.60 11.00
C LEU A 908 -3.77 -32.66 11.97
N GLY A 909 -2.46 -32.83 12.09
CA GLY A 909 -1.58 -31.86 12.74
C GLY A 909 -1.39 -30.60 11.90
N PHE A 910 -1.01 -29.49 12.54
CA PHE A 910 -0.91 -28.17 11.90
C PHE A 910 -0.11 -28.15 10.58
N LYS A 911 1.05 -28.82 10.53
CA LYS A 911 1.91 -28.90 9.33
C LYS A 911 1.28 -29.72 8.19
N GLU A 912 0.45 -30.69 8.53
CA GLU A 912 -0.24 -31.56 7.57
C GLU A 912 -1.44 -30.82 6.99
N LEU A 913 -2.22 -30.13 7.83
CA LEU A 913 -3.29 -29.23 7.41
C LEU A 913 -2.75 -28.11 6.49
N GLU A 914 -1.62 -27.48 6.83
CA GLU A 914 -0.97 -26.49 5.94
C GLU A 914 -0.58 -27.11 4.58
N SER A 915 -0.15 -28.38 4.56
CA SER A 915 0.18 -29.08 3.31
C SER A 915 -1.06 -29.48 2.51
N GLU A 916 -2.18 -29.79 3.16
CA GLU A 916 -3.47 -30.06 2.52
C GLU A 916 -4.09 -28.76 1.98
N VAL A 917 -4.06 -27.66 2.74
CA VAL A 917 -4.58 -26.36 2.28
C VAL A 917 -3.79 -25.84 1.07
N LYS A 918 -2.49 -26.15 0.94
CA LYS A 918 -1.75 -25.87 -0.31
C LYS A 918 -2.25 -26.67 -1.51
N LYS A 919 -2.77 -27.89 -1.32
CA LYS A 919 -3.46 -28.63 -2.41
C LYS A 919 -4.82 -27.99 -2.72
N LEU A 920 -5.55 -27.55 -1.70
CA LEU A 920 -6.82 -26.84 -1.87
C LEU A 920 -6.62 -25.54 -2.64
N ILE A 921 -5.69 -24.69 -2.22
CA ILE A 921 -5.29 -23.46 -2.93
C ILE A 921 -4.91 -23.76 -4.39
N LYS A 922 -4.14 -24.83 -4.65
CA LYS A 922 -3.80 -25.27 -6.01
C LYS A 922 -5.05 -25.59 -6.83
N ARG A 923 -6.03 -26.33 -6.27
CA ARG A 923 -7.30 -26.67 -6.96
C ARG A 923 -8.22 -25.45 -7.14
N LEU A 924 -8.31 -24.57 -6.13
CA LEU A 924 -9.09 -23.33 -6.22
C LEU A 924 -8.51 -22.39 -7.30
N SER A 925 -7.19 -22.20 -7.31
CA SER A 925 -6.47 -21.45 -8.35
C SER A 925 -6.42 -22.15 -9.72
N THR A 926 -7.04 -23.34 -9.84
CA THR A 926 -7.23 -24.09 -11.10
C THR A 926 -8.65 -23.93 -11.63
N GLU A 927 -9.67 -23.94 -10.74
CA GLU A 927 -11.09 -23.85 -11.11
C GLU A 927 -11.67 -22.43 -11.08
N LEU A 928 -10.97 -21.45 -10.47
CA LEU A 928 -11.45 -20.07 -10.31
C LEU A 928 -10.44 -19.04 -10.85
N PRO A 929 -10.90 -17.91 -11.43
CA PRO A 929 -10.05 -16.87 -12.02
C PRO A 929 -9.42 -15.95 -10.95
N VAL A 930 -9.12 -16.51 -9.78
CA VAL A 930 -8.53 -15.87 -8.61
C VAL A 930 -7.60 -16.88 -7.93
N GLN A 931 -6.28 -16.64 -7.94
CA GLN A 931 -5.30 -17.35 -7.08
C GLN A 931 -5.77 -17.25 -5.64
N ILE A 932 -5.38 -18.19 -4.76
CA ILE A 932 -5.61 -18.04 -3.32
C ILE A 932 -4.33 -17.94 -2.46
N GLU A 933 -4.35 -17.08 -1.45
CA GLU A 933 -3.32 -16.86 -0.41
C GLU A 933 -3.86 -17.24 0.98
N ILE A 934 -3.02 -17.25 2.02
CA ILE A 934 -3.41 -17.51 3.42
C ILE A 934 -3.31 -16.20 4.21
N GLU A 935 -4.42 -15.74 4.81
CA GLU A 935 -4.45 -14.52 5.64
C GLU A 935 -3.88 -14.78 7.04
N ASP A 936 -4.53 -15.69 7.79
CA ASP A 936 -4.20 -15.98 9.19
C ASP A 936 -4.37 -17.49 9.49
N PHE A 937 -3.56 -17.97 10.43
CA PHE A 937 -3.60 -19.35 10.95
C PHE A 937 -4.08 -19.34 12.40
N TYR A 938 -5.16 -20.05 12.70
CA TYR A 938 -5.78 -20.09 14.02
C TYR A 938 -5.50 -21.41 14.73
N LYS A 939 -4.92 -21.33 15.94
CA LYS A 939 -4.78 -22.46 16.88
C LYS A 939 -6.16 -22.92 17.33
N THR A 940 -6.97 -21.95 17.74
CA THR A 940 -8.35 -22.09 18.21
C THR A 940 -9.16 -20.92 17.66
N THR A 941 -10.40 -21.17 17.24
CA THR A 941 -11.36 -20.14 16.84
C THR A 941 -12.78 -20.64 17.09
N PHE A 942 -13.69 -19.73 17.41
CA PHE A 942 -15.11 -20.03 17.48
C PHE A 942 -15.92 -18.94 16.78
N PHE A 943 -17.08 -19.33 16.24
CA PHE A 943 -17.96 -18.45 15.49
C PHE A 943 -19.31 -18.35 16.22
N VAL A 944 -19.88 -17.14 16.25
CA VAL A 944 -21.07 -16.81 17.05
C VAL A 944 -22.28 -16.56 16.15
N GLU A 945 -22.15 -15.65 15.20
CA GLU A 945 -23.15 -15.28 14.20
C GLU A 945 -22.40 -14.82 12.93
N LYS A 946 -23.12 -14.54 11.84
CA LYS A 946 -22.57 -13.87 10.67
C LYS A 946 -21.84 -12.57 11.07
N LYS A 947 -20.59 -12.45 10.64
CA LYS A 947 -19.61 -11.38 10.94
C LYS A 947 -19.20 -11.28 12.41
N ARG A 948 -19.42 -12.33 13.21
CA ARG A 948 -19.09 -12.39 14.64
C ARG A 948 -18.28 -13.63 14.99
N TYR A 949 -16.99 -13.45 15.24
CA TYR A 949 -16.09 -14.54 15.62
C TYR A 949 -14.90 -14.04 16.44
N ALA A 950 -14.25 -14.97 17.14
CA ALA A 950 -13.02 -14.74 17.86
C ALA A 950 -12.07 -15.93 17.70
N GLY A 951 -10.78 -15.65 17.52
CA GLY A 951 -9.76 -16.69 17.30
C GLY A 951 -8.37 -16.27 17.76
N LEU A 952 -7.62 -17.26 18.26
CA LEU A 952 -6.23 -17.14 18.68
C LEU A 952 -5.33 -17.64 17.56
N THR A 953 -4.56 -16.73 17.00
CA THR A 953 -3.64 -17.01 15.89
C THR A 953 -2.38 -17.74 16.37
N THR A 954 -1.64 -18.34 15.44
CA THR A 954 -0.43 -19.12 15.77
C THR A 954 0.70 -18.31 16.41
N ASP A 955 0.80 -17.02 16.09
CA ASP A 955 1.73 -16.07 16.72
C ASP A 955 1.27 -15.54 18.09
N GLY A 956 0.02 -15.82 18.49
CA GLY A 956 -0.52 -15.47 19.80
C GLY A 956 -1.44 -14.25 19.83
N ARG A 957 -1.69 -13.56 18.70
CA ARG A 957 -2.71 -12.48 18.65
C ARG A 957 -4.11 -13.07 18.84
N ILE A 958 -4.98 -12.39 19.60
CA ILE A 958 -6.42 -12.65 19.62
C ILE A 958 -7.10 -11.71 18.61
N VAL A 959 -7.66 -12.28 17.55
CA VAL A 959 -8.50 -11.59 16.57
C VAL A 959 -9.95 -11.67 17.05
N VAL A 960 -10.67 -10.54 17.04
CA VAL A 960 -12.11 -10.49 17.33
C VAL A 960 -12.80 -9.60 16.32
N LYS A 961 -13.87 -10.10 15.68
CA LYS A 961 -14.75 -9.33 14.78
C LYS A 961 -16.18 -9.35 15.31
N GLY A 962 -16.89 -8.23 15.20
CA GLY A 962 -18.34 -8.10 15.43
C GLY A 962 -18.88 -8.29 16.87
N LEU A 963 -18.10 -8.86 17.79
CA LEU A 963 -18.51 -9.07 19.18
C LEU A 963 -18.52 -7.79 20.03
N GLU A 964 -19.33 -7.81 21.09
CA GLU A 964 -19.62 -6.72 22.03
C GLU A 964 -18.39 -6.03 22.62
N VAL A 965 -17.29 -6.76 22.84
CA VAL A 965 -15.99 -6.22 23.24
C VAL A 965 -15.49 -5.10 22.32
N ARG A 966 -15.77 -5.16 21.01
CA ARG A 966 -15.48 -4.11 20.02
C ARG A 966 -16.58 -3.05 19.87
N ARG A 967 -17.83 -3.35 20.28
CA ARG A 967 -18.98 -2.45 20.10
C ARG A 967 -18.89 -1.20 20.97
N GLY A 968 -19.62 -0.16 20.59
CA GLY A 968 -19.75 1.06 21.40
C GLY A 968 -20.76 0.93 22.53
N ASP A 969 -21.92 0.36 22.20
CA ASP A 969 -23.20 0.45 22.92
C ASP A 969 -23.38 -0.49 24.12
N TRP A 970 -22.27 -0.96 24.70
CA TRP A 970 -22.21 -1.84 25.86
C TRP A 970 -21.29 -1.25 26.93
N CYS A 971 -21.57 -1.56 28.21
CA CYS A 971 -20.72 -1.13 29.32
C CYS A 971 -19.35 -1.82 29.33
N GLU A 972 -18.35 -1.16 29.90
CA GLU A 972 -16.98 -1.70 29.91
C GLU A 972 -16.85 -2.97 30.77
N LEU A 973 -17.73 -3.20 31.75
CA LEU A 973 -17.84 -4.46 32.48
C LEU A 973 -18.15 -5.62 31.52
N ALA A 974 -19.25 -5.53 30.77
CA ALA A 974 -19.68 -6.58 29.83
C ALA A 974 -18.61 -6.87 28.76
N LYS A 975 -17.77 -5.88 28.44
CA LYS A 975 -16.66 -5.97 27.48
C LYS A 975 -15.42 -6.61 28.09
N LYS A 976 -15.07 -6.28 29.34
CA LYS A 976 -14.02 -6.95 30.11
C LYS A 976 -14.37 -8.41 30.32
N VAL A 977 -15.61 -8.70 30.72
CA VAL A 977 -16.09 -10.07 30.93
C VAL A 977 -16.07 -10.86 29.61
N GLN A 978 -16.64 -10.30 28.52
CA GLN A 978 -16.61 -10.99 27.23
C GLN A 978 -15.16 -11.21 26.74
N ARG A 979 -14.24 -10.26 26.99
CA ARG A 979 -12.82 -10.44 26.68
C ARG A 979 -12.23 -11.61 27.45
N GLU A 980 -12.32 -11.61 28.78
CA GLU A 980 -11.76 -12.68 29.62
C GLU A 980 -12.31 -14.05 29.22
N VAL A 981 -13.61 -14.15 28.95
CA VAL A 981 -14.28 -15.36 28.45
C VAL A 981 -13.75 -15.78 27.07
N ILE A 982 -13.56 -14.84 26.13
CA ILE A 982 -12.89 -15.10 24.85
C ILE A 982 -11.46 -15.63 25.09
N GLU A 983 -10.69 -14.99 25.97
CA GLU A 983 -9.29 -15.36 26.22
C GLU A 983 -9.19 -16.75 26.87
N THR A 984 -10.03 -17.05 27.88
CA THR A 984 -10.09 -18.36 28.54
C THR A 984 -10.48 -19.47 27.55
N ILE A 985 -11.56 -19.28 26.78
CA ILE A 985 -12.03 -20.28 25.80
C ILE A 985 -10.97 -20.53 24.71
N LEU A 986 -10.29 -19.49 24.23
CA LEU A 986 -9.29 -19.65 23.16
C LEU A 986 -7.94 -20.18 23.65
N LYS A 987 -7.43 -19.72 24.80
CA LYS A 987 -6.11 -20.10 25.33
C LYS A 987 -6.15 -21.40 26.11
N GLU A 988 -7.12 -21.55 27.02
CA GLU A 988 -7.20 -22.65 27.97
C GLU A 988 -8.21 -23.74 27.56
N LYS A 989 -9.09 -23.45 26.59
CA LYS A 989 -10.16 -24.34 26.11
C LYS A 989 -11.16 -24.78 27.19
N ASN A 990 -11.19 -24.07 28.32
CA ASN A 990 -11.97 -24.43 29.49
C ASN A 990 -13.20 -23.51 29.62
N THR A 991 -14.36 -24.01 29.18
CA THR A 991 -15.63 -23.29 29.28
C THR A 991 -16.14 -23.19 30.72
N GLU A 992 -15.82 -24.16 31.59
CA GLU A 992 -16.29 -24.12 32.98
C GLU A 992 -15.54 -23.07 33.79
N LYS A 993 -14.23 -22.90 33.60
CA LYS A 993 -13.47 -21.78 34.17
C LYS A 993 -14.04 -20.42 33.73
N ALA A 994 -14.49 -20.32 32.47
CA ALA A 994 -15.16 -19.12 31.98
C ALA A 994 -16.53 -18.91 32.67
N ALA A 995 -17.29 -19.98 32.92
CA ALA A 995 -18.54 -19.94 33.68
C ALA A 995 -18.32 -19.58 35.16
N GLU A 996 -17.30 -20.14 35.83
CA GLU A 996 -16.89 -19.79 37.18
C GLU A 996 -16.52 -18.31 37.29
N TYR A 997 -15.74 -17.78 36.35
CA TYR A 997 -15.41 -16.36 36.27
C TYR A 997 -16.67 -15.48 36.11
N ILE A 998 -17.65 -15.90 35.31
CA ILE A 998 -18.94 -15.19 35.20
C ILE A 998 -19.71 -15.23 36.53
N ARG A 999 -19.74 -16.36 37.23
CA ARG A 999 -20.37 -16.48 38.57
C ARG A 999 -19.69 -15.57 39.59
N ASP A 1000 -18.35 -15.50 39.60
CA ASP A 1000 -17.58 -14.58 40.43
C ASP A 1000 -17.86 -13.10 40.08
N VAL A 1001 -17.94 -12.73 38.80
CA VAL A 1001 -18.30 -11.36 38.41
C VAL A 1001 -19.74 -11.02 38.79
N ILE A 1002 -20.70 -11.94 38.66
CA ILE A 1002 -22.07 -11.77 39.16
C ILE A 1002 -22.07 -11.58 40.68
N SER A 1003 -21.25 -12.33 41.42
CA SER A 1003 -21.04 -12.14 42.86
C SER A 1003 -20.43 -10.78 43.18
N LYS A 1004 -19.43 -10.31 42.42
CA LYS A 1004 -18.82 -8.98 42.57
C LYS A 1004 -19.80 -7.84 42.27
N ILE A 1005 -20.68 -7.98 41.27
CA ILE A 1005 -21.77 -7.03 41.00
C ILE A 1005 -22.71 -6.95 42.20
N LYS A 1006 -23.26 -8.10 42.66
CA LYS A 1006 -24.16 -8.18 43.82
C LYS A 1006 -23.52 -7.52 45.05
N ASN A 1007 -22.29 -7.91 45.37
CA ASN A 1007 -21.50 -7.39 46.50
C ASN A 1007 -20.88 -5.99 46.28
N GLY A 1008 -21.19 -5.30 45.19
CA GLY A 1008 -20.75 -3.91 44.94
C GLY A 1008 -19.26 -3.70 44.66
N LYS A 1009 -18.51 -4.76 44.34
CA LYS A 1009 -17.04 -4.74 44.16
C LYS A 1009 -16.58 -4.33 42.75
N ILE A 1010 -17.46 -3.74 41.93
CA ILE A 1010 -17.18 -3.31 40.56
C ILE A 1010 -17.15 -1.77 40.52
N PRO A 1011 -16.10 -1.13 39.99
CA PRO A 1011 -15.99 0.34 39.98
C PRO A 1011 -16.93 0.99 38.96
N ILE A 1012 -17.38 2.22 39.25
CA ILE A 1012 -18.41 2.93 38.46
C ILE A 1012 -18.11 2.99 36.95
N ARG A 1013 -16.85 3.21 36.57
CA ARG A 1013 -16.39 3.28 35.18
C ARG A 1013 -16.76 2.05 34.34
N ASP A 1014 -16.88 0.89 34.97
CA ASP A 1014 -17.19 -0.36 34.29
C ASP A 1014 -18.71 -0.50 34.04
N TYR A 1015 -19.57 0.20 34.78
CA TYR A 1015 -21.01 0.25 34.52
C TYR A 1015 -21.42 1.23 33.40
N ILE A 1016 -20.55 2.15 32.96
CA ILE A 1016 -20.92 3.21 32.00
C ILE A 1016 -21.17 2.64 30.59
N ILE A 1017 -22.40 2.78 30.10
CA ILE A 1017 -22.81 2.49 28.72
C ILE A 1017 -22.60 3.74 27.88
N TYR A 1018 -22.01 3.61 26.68
CA TYR A 1018 -21.72 4.74 25.80
C TYR A 1018 -22.45 4.62 24.46
N LYS A 1019 -23.27 5.60 24.08
CA LYS A 1019 -24.01 5.55 22.79
C LYS A 1019 -24.02 6.89 22.06
N GLY A 1020 -23.78 6.82 20.75
CA GLY A 1020 -23.65 7.99 19.88
C GLY A 1020 -24.95 8.76 19.68
N LEU A 1021 -24.88 10.09 19.83
CA LEU A 1021 -25.96 11.02 19.55
C LEU A 1021 -25.90 11.44 18.08
N THR A 1022 -26.83 10.95 17.26
CA THR A 1022 -26.85 11.11 15.79
C THR A 1022 -27.72 12.27 15.28
N ARG A 1023 -28.52 12.89 16.16
CA ARG A 1023 -29.34 14.08 15.93
C ARG A 1023 -29.39 14.89 17.22
N ARG A 1024 -29.85 16.16 17.20
CA ARG A 1024 -30.14 16.89 18.46
C ARG A 1024 -31.22 16.13 19.27
N PRO A 1025 -31.19 16.10 20.62
CA PRO A 1025 -32.08 15.26 21.43
C PRO A 1025 -33.58 15.48 21.18
N GLU A 1026 -33.96 16.65 20.67
CA GLU A 1026 -35.33 17.06 20.36
C GLU A 1026 -35.82 16.46 19.03
N ARG A 1027 -34.89 16.12 18.11
CA ARG A 1027 -35.17 15.56 16.77
C ARG A 1027 -35.13 14.02 16.74
N TYR A 1028 -35.35 13.39 17.88
CA TYR A 1028 -35.48 11.94 18.03
C TYR A 1028 -36.96 11.55 18.16
N GLU A 1029 -37.48 10.87 17.13
CA GLU A 1029 -38.83 10.28 17.12
C GLU A 1029 -39.02 9.24 18.25
N SER A 1030 -37.96 8.50 18.58
CA SER A 1030 -37.92 7.56 19.70
C SER A 1030 -36.87 8.00 20.73
N VAL A 1031 -37.32 8.35 21.94
CA VAL A 1031 -36.47 8.92 23.00
C VAL A 1031 -35.75 7.81 23.78
N GLN A 1032 -34.74 7.22 23.14
CA GLN A 1032 -33.91 6.14 23.70
C GLN A 1032 -33.10 6.58 24.93
N ALA A 1033 -32.51 5.62 25.65
CA ALA A 1033 -31.84 5.84 26.93
C ALA A 1033 -30.74 6.93 26.89
N HIS A 1034 -29.89 6.93 25.86
CA HIS A 1034 -28.85 7.95 25.69
C HIS A 1034 -29.42 9.33 25.37
N VAL A 1035 -30.60 9.40 24.75
CA VAL A 1035 -31.32 10.67 24.49
C VAL A 1035 -31.97 11.20 25.77
N LYS A 1036 -32.53 10.33 26.62
CA LYS A 1036 -33.05 10.73 27.94
C LYS A 1036 -31.93 11.11 28.89
N ALA A 1037 -30.79 10.42 28.87
CA ALA A 1037 -29.58 10.83 29.58
C ALA A 1037 -29.11 12.21 29.09
N ALA A 1038 -28.94 12.42 27.79
CA ALA A 1038 -28.59 13.74 27.23
C ALA A 1038 -29.56 14.86 27.65
N LYS A 1039 -30.87 14.58 27.72
CA LYS A 1039 -31.88 15.54 28.22
C LYS A 1039 -31.82 15.77 29.74
N LYS A 1040 -31.41 14.80 30.55
CA LYS A 1040 -31.12 15.00 31.99
C LYS A 1040 -29.86 15.85 32.17
N ALA A 1041 -28.80 15.55 31.43
CA ALA A 1041 -27.54 16.27 31.45
C ALA A 1041 -27.74 17.74 31.02
N ALA A 1042 -28.53 18.00 29.97
CA ALA A 1042 -28.86 19.35 29.51
C ALA A 1042 -29.65 20.19 30.55
N LYS A 1043 -30.46 19.56 31.41
CA LYS A 1043 -31.10 20.23 32.57
C LYS A 1043 -30.09 20.66 33.66
N LYS A 1044 -28.87 20.11 33.63
CA LYS A 1044 -27.71 20.44 34.48
C LYS A 1044 -26.59 21.11 33.65
N GLY A 1045 -26.94 21.75 32.53
CA GLY A 1045 -25.99 22.49 31.67
C GLY A 1045 -25.17 21.65 30.69
N ILE A 1046 -25.09 20.32 30.80
CA ILE A 1046 -24.29 19.47 29.89
C ILE A 1046 -25.04 19.26 28.56
N VAL A 1047 -24.67 20.01 27.52
CA VAL A 1047 -25.25 19.92 26.17
C VAL A 1047 -24.28 19.21 25.22
N TYR A 1048 -24.56 17.94 24.90
CA TYR A 1048 -23.70 17.15 24.01
C TYR A 1048 -23.90 17.50 22.52
N PRO A 1049 -22.81 17.75 21.76
CA PRO A 1049 -22.85 17.89 20.31
C PRO A 1049 -23.37 16.65 19.57
N VAL A 1050 -23.83 16.84 18.34
CA VAL A 1050 -24.19 15.74 17.43
C VAL A 1050 -22.89 15.08 16.94
N GLY A 1051 -22.77 13.77 17.18
CA GLY A 1051 -21.56 12.97 17.01
C GLY A 1051 -21.05 12.39 18.33
N SER A 1052 -21.26 13.09 19.45
CA SER A 1052 -20.75 12.70 20.77
C SER A 1052 -21.34 11.39 21.30
N LYS A 1053 -20.55 10.64 22.06
CA LYS A 1053 -21.00 9.40 22.72
C LYS A 1053 -21.41 9.71 24.15
N ILE A 1054 -22.71 9.68 24.41
CA ILE A 1054 -23.29 9.91 25.72
C ILE A 1054 -22.94 8.73 26.62
N GLY A 1055 -22.21 8.97 27.70
CA GLY A 1055 -22.04 8.01 28.78
C GLY A 1055 -23.23 8.05 29.74
N PHE A 1056 -23.73 6.89 30.15
CA PHE A 1056 -24.79 6.78 31.16
C PHE A 1056 -24.73 5.47 31.93
N VAL A 1057 -25.24 5.47 33.16
CA VAL A 1057 -25.54 4.28 33.95
C VAL A 1057 -27.05 4.05 34.06
N VAL A 1058 -27.47 2.85 34.46
CA VAL A 1058 -28.90 2.53 34.65
C VAL A 1058 -29.22 2.34 36.14
N LEU A 1059 -30.19 3.11 36.62
CA LEU A 1059 -30.60 3.20 38.02
C LEU A 1059 -31.78 2.28 38.34
N LYS A 1060 -31.89 1.83 39.59
CA LYS A 1060 -32.99 0.99 40.06
C LYS A 1060 -34.26 1.83 40.26
N GLY A 1061 -35.39 1.39 39.69
CA GLY A 1061 -36.65 2.12 39.72
C GLY A 1061 -37.67 1.56 38.72
N SER A 1062 -38.83 2.21 38.61
CA SER A 1062 -39.88 1.89 37.63
C SER A 1062 -39.68 2.63 36.29
N GLY A 1063 -40.43 2.22 35.26
CA GLY A 1063 -40.36 2.82 33.92
C GLY A 1063 -39.33 2.19 32.99
N ASN A 1064 -39.25 2.70 31.75
CA ASN A 1064 -38.34 2.17 30.72
C ASN A 1064 -36.87 2.53 31.04
N ILE A 1065 -35.95 1.78 30.44
CA ILE A 1065 -34.48 1.92 30.63
C ILE A 1065 -34.02 3.38 30.50
N GLY A 1066 -34.65 4.18 29.64
CA GLY A 1066 -34.26 5.58 29.46
C GLY A 1066 -34.71 6.55 30.55
N ASP A 1067 -35.87 6.31 31.20
CA ASP A 1067 -36.23 7.10 32.40
C ASP A 1067 -35.28 6.78 33.55
N ARG A 1068 -34.75 5.55 33.55
CA ARG A 1068 -33.77 5.03 34.51
C ARG A 1068 -32.31 5.31 34.15
N ALA A 1069 -32.04 5.84 32.96
CA ALA A 1069 -30.69 6.21 32.54
C ALA A 1069 -30.23 7.51 33.23
N PHE A 1070 -29.01 7.53 33.76
CA PHE A 1070 -28.40 8.68 34.44
C PHE A 1070 -27.04 9.01 33.78
N PRO A 1071 -26.76 10.27 33.40
CA PRO A 1071 -25.51 10.63 32.72
C PRO A 1071 -24.27 10.28 33.55
N SER A 1072 -23.22 9.75 32.93
CA SER A 1072 -21.95 9.51 33.62
C SER A 1072 -21.35 10.79 34.18
N ASP A 1073 -21.51 11.87 33.43
CA ASP A 1073 -20.82 13.14 33.64
C ASP A 1073 -21.51 14.02 34.71
N LEU A 1074 -22.50 13.46 35.40
CA LEU A 1074 -23.15 14.01 36.61
C LEU A 1074 -22.83 13.21 37.87
N ILE A 1075 -22.03 12.14 37.79
CA ILE A 1075 -21.65 11.31 38.94
C ILE A 1075 -20.40 11.92 39.59
N ASP A 1076 -20.49 12.23 40.88
CA ASP A 1076 -19.36 12.68 41.71
C ASP A 1076 -18.67 11.48 42.37
N ASP A 1077 -19.43 10.62 43.05
CA ASP A 1077 -18.95 9.48 43.82
C ASP A 1077 -19.80 8.20 43.61
N PHE A 1078 -19.26 7.03 43.98
CA PHE A 1078 -19.96 5.73 43.91
C PHE A 1078 -19.47 4.74 44.98
N ASP A 1079 -20.37 4.33 45.87
CA ASP A 1079 -20.06 3.49 47.04
C ASP A 1079 -20.13 1.95 46.81
N GLY A 1080 -20.32 1.50 45.56
CA GLY A 1080 -20.55 0.09 45.22
C GLY A 1080 -22.02 -0.33 45.12
N GLU A 1081 -22.94 0.50 45.61
CA GLU A 1081 -24.40 0.26 45.60
C GLU A 1081 -25.16 1.42 44.92
N SER A 1082 -24.72 2.66 45.16
CA SER A 1082 -25.36 3.89 44.72
C SER A 1082 -24.33 4.90 44.22
N ILE A 1083 -24.69 5.63 43.17
CA ILE A 1083 -24.00 6.86 42.78
C ILE A 1083 -24.45 8.01 43.68
N THR A 1084 -23.58 8.98 43.87
CA THR A 1084 -23.91 10.32 44.38
C THR A 1084 -23.70 11.31 43.23
N ASP A 1085 -24.67 12.19 42.98
CA ASP A 1085 -24.50 13.26 41.99
C ASP A 1085 -23.84 14.51 42.58
N MET A 1086 -23.46 15.46 41.72
CA MET A 1086 -22.79 16.71 42.13
C MET A 1086 -23.66 17.65 43.01
N GLU A 1087 -24.93 17.30 43.29
CA GLU A 1087 -25.79 17.99 44.26
C GLU A 1087 -25.96 17.19 45.57
N GLY A 1088 -25.23 16.07 45.73
CA GLY A 1088 -25.33 15.17 46.88
C GLY A 1088 -26.51 14.19 46.82
N SER A 1089 -27.25 14.14 45.71
CA SER A 1089 -28.40 13.24 45.58
C SER A 1089 -27.93 11.81 45.28
N LYS A 1090 -28.41 10.85 46.08
CA LYS A 1090 -27.94 9.46 46.05
C LYS A 1090 -28.91 8.53 45.32
N TYR A 1091 -28.44 7.80 44.32
CA TYR A 1091 -29.25 6.93 43.45
C TYR A 1091 -28.66 5.51 43.34
N ARG A 1092 -29.46 4.48 43.65
CA ARG A 1092 -29.05 3.07 43.51
C ARG A 1092 -28.89 2.64 42.05
N ILE A 1093 -27.83 1.89 41.75
CA ILE A 1093 -27.64 1.24 40.44
C ILE A 1093 -28.55 0.01 40.32
N ASP A 1094 -29.08 -0.23 39.11
CA ASP A 1094 -29.81 -1.44 38.78
C ASP A 1094 -28.83 -2.61 38.49
N LYS A 1095 -28.29 -3.20 39.56
CA LYS A 1095 -27.41 -4.38 39.49
C LYS A 1095 -28.02 -5.53 38.70
N ASP A 1096 -29.34 -5.70 38.78
CA ASP A 1096 -30.07 -6.78 38.09
C ASP A 1096 -30.09 -6.53 36.58
N TYR A 1097 -30.36 -5.29 36.14
CA TYR A 1097 -30.18 -4.89 34.74
C TYR A 1097 -28.76 -5.15 34.23
N TYR A 1098 -27.72 -4.83 35.01
CA TYR A 1098 -26.34 -5.09 34.55
C TYR A 1098 -26.00 -6.58 34.44
N ILE A 1099 -26.56 -7.43 35.30
CA ILE A 1099 -26.42 -8.89 35.16
C ILE A 1099 -27.17 -9.37 33.91
N GLU A 1100 -28.45 -9.04 33.77
CA GLU A 1100 -29.35 -9.69 32.80
C GLU A 1100 -29.41 -9.00 31.43
N ASN A 1101 -29.04 -7.72 31.32
CA ASN A 1101 -29.14 -6.94 30.07
C ASN A 1101 -27.76 -6.50 29.53
N GLN A 1102 -26.66 -6.73 30.27
CA GLN A 1102 -25.30 -6.37 29.84
C GLN A 1102 -24.31 -7.52 29.96
N VAL A 1103 -24.12 -8.11 31.15
CA VAL A 1103 -23.09 -9.13 31.37
C VAL A 1103 -23.50 -10.48 30.78
N LEU A 1104 -24.66 -11.03 31.15
CA LEU A 1104 -25.11 -12.32 30.60
C LEU A 1104 -25.30 -12.26 29.08
N PRO A 1105 -25.98 -11.26 28.47
CA PRO A 1105 -26.17 -11.26 27.02
C PRO A 1105 -24.90 -11.06 26.18
N SER A 1106 -23.79 -10.56 26.76
CA SER A 1106 -22.50 -10.50 26.04
C SER A 1106 -21.80 -11.86 26.01
N VAL A 1107 -21.95 -12.69 27.05
CA VAL A 1107 -21.32 -14.02 27.14
C VAL A 1107 -22.22 -15.16 26.67
N MET A 1108 -23.54 -15.07 26.84
CA MET A 1108 -24.50 -16.10 26.43
C MET A 1108 -24.43 -16.39 24.92
N ARG A 1109 -24.31 -15.36 24.09
CA ARG A 1109 -24.07 -15.49 22.63
C ARG A 1109 -22.86 -16.37 22.27
N ILE A 1110 -21.88 -16.47 23.17
CA ILE A 1110 -20.72 -17.36 23.04
C ILE A 1110 -21.05 -18.72 23.65
N LEU A 1111 -21.51 -18.73 24.91
CA LEU A 1111 -21.67 -19.95 25.72
C LEU A 1111 -22.86 -20.83 25.32
N GLU A 1112 -23.87 -20.30 24.62
CA GLU A 1112 -24.91 -21.08 23.93
C GLU A 1112 -24.33 -21.95 22.80
N ARG A 1113 -23.19 -21.55 22.21
CA ARG A 1113 -22.43 -22.39 21.26
C ARG A 1113 -21.63 -23.49 21.95
N PHE A 1114 -21.66 -23.52 23.29
CA PHE A 1114 -21.02 -24.48 24.20
C PHE A 1114 -22.03 -25.16 25.14
N GLU A 1115 -23.33 -25.13 24.78
CA GLU A 1115 -24.42 -25.83 25.49
C GLU A 1115 -24.75 -25.33 26.91
N TYR A 1116 -24.21 -24.16 27.32
CA TYR A 1116 -24.60 -23.50 28.56
C TYR A 1116 -25.92 -22.72 28.43
N ASN A 1117 -26.70 -22.70 29.51
CA ASN A 1117 -27.89 -21.88 29.69
C ASN A 1117 -27.74 -20.87 30.85
N GLU A 1118 -28.63 -19.87 30.93
CA GLU A 1118 -28.53 -18.81 31.96
C GLU A 1118 -28.56 -19.35 33.40
N SER A 1119 -29.32 -20.40 33.69
CA SER A 1119 -29.43 -20.98 35.04
C SER A 1119 -28.07 -21.48 35.56
N GLN A 1120 -27.29 -22.15 34.70
CA GLN A 1120 -25.95 -22.65 35.03
C GLN A 1120 -24.94 -21.53 35.30
N LEU A 1121 -25.16 -20.33 34.73
CA LEU A 1121 -24.32 -19.14 34.97
C LEU A 1121 -24.82 -18.27 36.13
N LYS A 1122 -26.14 -18.25 36.41
CA LYS A 1122 -26.73 -17.60 37.58
C LYS A 1122 -26.51 -18.40 38.88
N GLY A 1123 -26.08 -19.66 38.78
CA GLY A 1123 -25.76 -20.53 39.92
C GLY A 1123 -27.00 -21.14 40.58
N VAL A 1124 -28.05 -21.41 39.80
CA VAL A 1124 -29.30 -22.00 40.29
C VAL A 1124 -29.34 -23.46 39.88
N GLU A 1125 -29.42 -24.38 40.85
CA GLU A 1125 -29.57 -25.81 40.57
C GLU A 1125 -30.87 -26.08 39.79
N GLN A 1126 -30.77 -26.95 38.79
CA GLN A 1126 -31.90 -27.35 37.97
C GLN A 1126 -32.73 -28.38 38.75
N LYS A 1127 -33.76 -27.90 39.46
CA LYS A 1127 -34.79 -28.76 40.05
C LYS A 1127 -35.39 -29.67 38.97
N THR A 1128 -35.15 -30.98 39.08
CA THR A 1128 -35.76 -32.00 38.22
C THR A 1128 -37.27 -32.09 38.48
N LEU A 1129 -38.04 -32.64 37.52
CA LEU A 1129 -39.48 -32.82 37.71
C LEU A 1129 -39.83 -33.71 38.92
N ASP A 1130 -38.92 -34.60 39.31
CA ASP A 1130 -39.03 -35.46 40.50
C ASP A 1130 -38.96 -34.68 41.83
N SER A 1131 -38.79 -33.35 41.79
CA SER A 1131 -38.91 -32.45 42.94
C SER A 1131 -40.24 -31.66 42.96
N PHE A 1132 -41.18 -32.06 42.12
CA PHE A 1132 -42.54 -31.49 41.99
C PHE A 1132 -43.66 -32.53 42.20
N TRP A 1133 -43.28 -33.79 42.45
CA TRP A 1133 -44.15 -34.93 42.79
C TRP A 1133 -43.75 -35.52 44.16
#